data_AF-A0A9Y3VLM8-F1
#
_entry.id   AF-A0A9Y3VLM8-F1
#
_cell.length_a   1.000
_cell.length_b   1.000
_cell.length_c   1.000
_cell.angle_alpha   90.00
_cell.angle_beta   90.00
_cell.angle_gamma   90.00
#
_symmetry.space_group_name_H-M   'P 1'
#
loop_
_entity.id
_entity.type
_entity.pdbx_description
1 polymer ?
#
loop_
_entity_poly.entity_id
_entity_poly.type
_entity_poly.pdbx_seq_one_letter_code
_entity_poly.pdbx_strand_id
1 'polypeptide(L)'
;MGLLSHFTVAVLLFAFSLLACLFMNRFFTSEARRQIGSVRDEQHDITAHGRLVYNPAKPQNNSSRGIHPERSQKCNISRGSECAMAPESRFDCGRDKLLSQSECEDRGCCYAPLLDSAGPPWCFYPRVYPGYKMGPLIPTPRGQGATLTRASPSYLPKDIATLRLDDIQETADCFHLTLKDPSSQRYEVHLPGGVPQSKANTQSVLYTTEYQSDPFGFMVRRKSNGRVIMNTTVAPLLFADQYLQLSTTLASSFVSGLGEHYTSLLLDLNWTSLTLWNRDMAPHADANLYGSHPFYIVQEEDGLAHGVFLLNSNAIEVILQPTPALTWVSTGGILDLYIFLGPDPQSVIRQYLQIIGYPMMPSYWSLGFHLCRWGYTTTNTTRKVAQSMHDENFPMDVQWNDLDYANKRRVFTFDPWRFGDLPEMVEEFHKRGMKYILILDPGISSSSTPGTYPPFDDGLKRDVFIKNATGQILIGKVWPGPTAFPDFTNPDTRQWWEDCIRDFHSKVPVDGLWIDMNEPASFVQGSVEGCPDSDLENPPYTPSVVGGRLNSGTLCMSARQKMSFHYNLHNLYGLTEAYATHSALLKIRRKRPFVLSRSSFPGIGRFSGVWTGDVRSDWEQLRFSIPAVLQFSLFGVPLVGADICGFGGNTTEELCVRWMQLGAFYPFMRNHNDKPNAAQEPYVFGQQAQAAMRSALYLRYSLLPFLYTLFHHAHTSAETVARPLFMEFPNDPNSRTIDKQFLWGSSLLISPVLEQGAVELAAYLPPATWYSLHNGQPFYSKGQFLLLPAPLDTINVHVRGGHIIPQQEPALTTTASRNNPFFLTVALSAGGWARGDLFWDDGETVDTFEMQNYCYVIFSAEQSQVVSNPLKLNGALDSLVLGGLQVFGVPSPPRYILANGEKVRDFTYRTDTKVLAVTSLALPMSEVFTVQWVL
;
A
#
# COMPACT_ATOMS: atom_id res chain seq x y z
N MET A 1 -50.95 3.05 42.53
CA MET A 1 -51.64 4.10 41.73
C MET A 1 -50.55 5.01 41.17
N GLY A 2 -50.20 5.10 39.88
CA GLY A 2 -50.48 4.41 38.63
C GLY A 2 -49.49 5.10 37.64
N LEU A 3 -48.54 4.41 37.00
CA LEU A 3 -48.69 3.70 35.72
C LEU A 3 -49.65 4.41 34.76
N LEU A 4 -49.21 5.56 34.20
CA LEU A 4 -49.67 6.18 32.94
C LEU A 4 -48.88 7.49 32.70
N SER A 5 -47.66 7.43 32.15
CA SER A 5 -47.04 8.63 31.54
C SER A 5 -45.96 8.36 30.47
N HIS A 6 -45.58 7.11 30.19
CA HIS A 6 -44.53 6.81 29.20
C HIS A 6 -45.02 6.44 27.79
N PHE A 7 -46.34 6.43 27.53
CA PHE A 7 -46.88 6.10 26.20
C PHE A 7 -47.13 7.30 25.28
N THR A 8 -47.16 8.53 25.81
CA THR A 8 -47.49 9.73 25.02
C THR A 8 -46.27 10.43 24.41
N VAL A 9 -45.06 10.20 24.92
CA VAL A 9 -43.83 10.85 24.41
C VAL A 9 -43.23 10.09 23.22
N ALA A 10 -43.35 8.76 23.18
CA ALA A 10 -42.84 7.93 22.09
C ALA A 10 -43.68 8.06 20.79
N VAL A 11 -44.99 8.30 20.90
CA VAL A 11 -45.88 8.48 19.74
C VAL A 11 -45.73 9.88 19.12
N LEU A 12 -45.39 10.90 19.91
CA LEU A 12 -45.11 12.26 19.41
C LEU A 12 -43.77 12.38 18.68
N LEU A 13 -42.76 11.59 19.08
CA LEU A 13 -41.46 11.55 18.39
C LEU A 13 -41.50 10.76 17.07
N PHE A 14 -42.38 9.76 16.94
CA PHE A 14 -42.59 9.03 15.67
C PHE A 14 -43.46 9.79 14.65
N ALA A 15 -44.34 10.70 15.11
CA ALA A 15 -45.14 11.54 14.21
C ALA A 15 -44.32 12.69 13.58
N PHE A 16 -43.29 13.19 14.27
CA PHE A 16 -42.42 14.24 13.74
C PHE A 16 -41.39 13.73 12.71
N SER A 17 -40.93 12.48 12.84
CA SER A 17 -40.02 11.86 11.86
C SER A 17 -40.73 11.49 10.55
N LEU A 18 -42.02 11.10 10.58
CA LEU A 18 -42.80 10.85 9.37
C LEU A 18 -43.23 12.13 8.62
N LEU A 19 -43.48 13.25 9.32
CA LEU A 19 -43.80 14.52 8.66
C LEU A 19 -42.58 15.18 7.98
N ALA A 20 -41.38 15.00 8.54
CA ALA A 20 -40.14 15.53 7.93
C ALA A 20 -39.75 14.77 6.65
N CYS A 21 -39.97 13.45 6.59
CA CYS A 21 -39.72 12.65 5.38
C CYS A 21 -40.72 12.93 4.24
N LEU A 22 -41.94 13.37 4.54
CA LEU A 22 -42.94 13.74 3.53
C LEU A 22 -42.75 15.17 2.98
N PHE A 23 -42.08 16.06 3.73
CA PHE A 23 -41.75 17.42 3.26
C PHE A 23 -40.47 17.51 2.43
N MET A 24 -39.47 16.67 2.69
CA MET A 24 -38.23 16.60 1.89
C MET A 24 -38.46 16.04 0.48
N ASN A 25 -39.45 15.15 0.29
CA ASN A 25 -39.69 14.49 -1.00
C ASN A 25 -40.53 15.33 -2.00
N ARG A 26 -41.05 16.49 -1.57
CA ARG A 26 -41.83 17.41 -2.43
C ARG A 26 -41.07 18.64 -2.94
N PHE A 27 -39.84 18.89 -2.48
CA PHE A 27 -39.02 20.02 -2.96
C PHE A 27 -37.97 19.64 -4.01
N PHE A 28 -37.69 18.35 -4.25
CA PHE A 28 -36.70 17.91 -5.25
C PHE A 28 -37.28 17.44 -6.59
N THR A 29 -38.59 17.60 -6.82
CA THR A 29 -39.22 17.18 -8.09
C THR A 29 -40.22 18.21 -8.62
N SER A 30 -39.86 19.50 -8.71
CA SER A 30 -40.65 20.43 -9.55
C SER A 30 -39.94 21.68 -10.11
N GLU A 31 -38.61 21.79 -10.08
CA GLU A 31 -37.93 23.01 -10.56
C GLU A 31 -36.72 22.79 -11.49
N ALA A 32 -36.70 21.67 -12.23
CA ALA A 32 -35.68 21.41 -13.26
C ALA A 32 -36.27 21.00 -14.63
N ARG A 33 -37.44 21.52 -14.98
CA ARG A 33 -38.01 21.42 -16.34
C ARG A 33 -38.77 22.69 -16.72
N ARG A 34 -38.05 23.77 -17.02
CA ARG A 34 -38.47 24.81 -17.98
C ARG A 34 -37.34 25.82 -18.18
N GLN A 35 -37.18 26.26 -19.43
CA GLN A 35 -36.25 27.26 -19.94
C GLN A 35 -34.84 26.78 -20.30
N ILE A 36 -34.72 26.13 -21.46
CA ILE A 36 -33.60 26.42 -22.37
C ILE A 36 -34.21 26.60 -23.76
N GLY A 37 -34.16 27.83 -24.27
CA GLY A 37 -34.51 28.15 -25.64
C GLY A 37 -33.51 29.15 -26.20
N SER A 38 -32.76 28.70 -27.21
CA SER A 38 -32.12 29.46 -28.30
C SER A 38 -31.08 30.52 -27.89
N VAL A 39 -29.84 30.52 -28.38
CA VAL A 39 -29.46 30.96 -29.75
C VAL A 39 -28.19 30.22 -30.23
N ARG A 40 -28.21 29.79 -31.51
CA ARG A 40 -27.11 29.26 -32.35
C ARG A 40 -26.22 30.41 -32.85
N ASP A 41 -24.92 30.27 -33.04
CA ASP A 41 -24.13 29.81 -34.22
C ASP A 41 -22.72 30.42 -33.92
N GLU A 42 -21.55 29.90 -34.27
CA GLU A 42 -21.00 29.43 -35.54
C GLU A 42 -19.71 28.63 -35.22
N GLN A 43 -19.48 27.47 -35.82
CA GLN A 43 -18.20 27.16 -36.50
C GLN A 43 -18.24 25.82 -37.23
N HIS A 44 -17.72 25.89 -38.45
CA HIS A 44 -17.72 24.93 -39.55
C HIS A 44 -16.97 23.60 -39.30
N ASP A 45 -17.55 22.54 -39.86
CA ASP A 45 -17.00 21.40 -40.64
C ASP A 45 -15.48 21.12 -40.53
N ILE A 46 -14.98 19.89 -40.34
CA ILE A 46 -15.13 18.69 -41.19
C ILE A 46 -14.82 17.41 -40.38
N THR A 47 -15.80 16.49 -40.32
CA THR A 47 -15.83 14.99 -40.32
C THR A 47 -14.54 14.15 -40.16
N ALA A 48 -14.51 12.92 -39.60
CA ALA A 48 -15.52 11.96 -39.12
C ALA A 48 -14.88 10.84 -38.26
N HIS A 49 -15.59 10.37 -37.23
CA HIS A 49 -15.46 9.02 -36.64
C HIS A 49 -16.86 8.41 -36.49
N GLY A 50 -17.07 7.24 -37.11
CA GLY A 50 -18.33 6.52 -37.07
C GLY A 50 -18.54 5.80 -35.74
N ARG A 51 -19.60 6.16 -35.02
CA ARG A 51 -20.20 5.37 -33.94
C ARG A 51 -21.51 4.77 -34.45
N LEU A 52 -21.62 3.44 -34.38
CA LEU A 52 -22.85 2.70 -34.56
C LEU A 52 -23.72 2.89 -33.30
N VAL A 53 -24.93 3.41 -33.49
CA VAL A 53 -25.99 3.49 -32.47
C VAL A 53 -27.11 2.54 -32.89
N TYR A 54 -27.41 1.58 -32.03
CA TYR A 54 -28.54 0.65 -32.13
C TYR A 54 -29.79 1.31 -31.56
N ASN A 55 -30.89 1.30 -32.30
CA ASN A 55 -32.15 1.98 -31.99
C ASN A 55 -33.24 0.92 -31.76
N PRO A 56 -33.94 0.85 -30.60
CA PRO A 56 -35.05 -0.07 -30.42
C PRO A 56 -36.38 0.58 -30.85
N ALA A 57 -37.06 -0.05 -31.80
CA ALA A 57 -38.40 0.33 -32.25
C ALA A 57 -39.49 -0.18 -31.29
N LYS A 58 -40.53 0.65 -31.11
CA LYS A 58 -41.77 0.38 -30.36
C LYS A 58 -42.62 -0.72 -31.03
N PRO A 59 -43.34 -1.58 -30.27
CA PRO A 59 -44.34 -2.47 -30.83
C PRO A 59 -45.75 -1.87 -30.83
N GLN A 60 -46.50 -2.17 -31.90
CA GLN A 60 -47.92 -1.85 -32.09
C GLN A 60 -48.84 -2.86 -31.38
N ASN A 61 -49.97 -2.35 -30.90
CA ASN A 61 -51.10 -3.10 -30.36
C ASN A 61 -51.83 -3.92 -31.45
N ASN A 62 -52.16 -5.18 -31.16
CA ASN A 62 -53.35 -5.82 -31.73
C ASN A 62 -53.90 -6.92 -30.81
N SER A 63 -55.20 -7.12 -30.91
CA SER A 63 -56.15 -7.60 -29.89
C SER A 63 -56.37 -9.12 -29.79
N SER A 64 -56.64 -9.56 -28.56
CA SER A 64 -57.64 -10.54 -28.09
C SER A 64 -57.70 -11.98 -28.65
N ARG A 65 -57.40 -12.97 -27.78
CA ARG A 65 -58.32 -14.02 -27.24
C ARG A 65 -57.52 -15.23 -26.74
N GLY A 66 -57.79 -15.68 -25.51
CA GLY A 66 -57.35 -16.98 -25.00
C GLY A 66 -57.21 -16.99 -23.48
N ILE A 67 -58.17 -17.61 -22.79
CA ILE A 67 -58.25 -17.74 -21.33
C ILE A 67 -57.57 -19.06 -20.90
N HIS A 68 -56.86 -19.01 -19.75
CA HIS A 68 -56.33 -20.07 -18.86
C HIS A 68 -54.90 -20.62 -19.10
N PRO A 69 -54.17 -20.99 -18.02
CA PRO A 69 -54.11 -20.39 -16.67
C PRO A 69 -52.66 -20.10 -16.22
N GLU A 70 -52.53 -19.37 -15.12
CA GLU A 70 -51.30 -19.09 -14.38
C GLU A 70 -50.40 -20.33 -14.25
N ARG A 71 -49.25 -20.31 -14.94
CA ARG A 71 -48.15 -21.22 -14.65
C ARG A 71 -47.28 -20.51 -13.61
N SER A 72 -47.57 -20.74 -12.34
CA SER A 72 -46.59 -20.55 -11.27
C SER A 72 -45.35 -21.36 -11.64
N GLN A 73 -44.30 -20.69 -12.11
CA GLN A 73 -43.02 -21.31 -12.39
C GLN A 73 -42.43 -21.67 -11.02
N LYS A 74 -42.78 -22.87 -10.52
CA LYS A 74 -42.10 -23.49 -9.39
C LYS A 74 -40.63 -23.60 -9.80
N CYS A 75 -39.77 -22.79 -9.20
CA CYS A 75 -38.34 -23.07 -9.16
C CYS A 75 -38.20 -24.49 -8.59
N ASN A 76 -37.85 -25.45 -9.44
CA ASN A 76 -37.49 -26.79 -9.00
C ASN A 76 -36.12 -26.68 -8.32
N ILE A 77 -36.13 -26.39 -7.03
CA ILE A 77 -34.96 -26.51 -6.16
C ILE A 77 -34.51 -27.98 -6.24
N SER A 78 -33.24 -28.23 -6.56
CA SER A 78 -32.64 -29.56 -6.40
C SER A 78 -32.86 -30.04 -4.96
N ARG A 79 -33.73 -31.06 -4.78
CA ARG A 79 -34.21 -31.54 -3.46
C ARG A 79 -33.29 -32.59 -2.83
N GLY A 80 -31.99 -32.60 -3.15
CA GLY A 80 -31.01 -33.41 -2.43
C GLY A 80 -30.66 -32.77 -1.08
N SER A 81 -30.57 -33.55 0.01
CA SER A 81 -30.10 -33.04 1.31
C SER A 81 -28.67 -32.49 1.26
N GLU A 82 -27.89 -32.91 0.26
CA GLU A 82 -26.55 -32.44 -0.06
C GLU A 82 -26.48 -30.99 -0.58
N CYS A 83 -27.60 -30.48 -1.14
CA CYS A 83 -27.74 -29.11 -1.63
C CYS A 83 -28.35 -28.15 -0.58
N ALA A 84 -28.63 -28.63 0.63
CA ALA A 84 -29.11 -27.81 1.73
C ALA A 84 -27.94 -27.05 2.39
N MET A 85 -27.67 -25.85 1.87
CA MET A 85 -26.59 -24.96 2.32
C MET A 85 -27.09 -23.52 2.47
N ALA A 86 -26.67 -22.87 3.56
CA ALA A 86 -26.96 -21.47 3.80
C ALA A 86 -26.33 -20.61 2.69
N PRO A 87 -27.01 -19.56 2.18
CA PRO A 87 -26.52 -18.73 1.08
C PRO A 87 -25.07 -18.26 1.22
N GLU A 88 -24.69 -17.78 2.40
CA GLU A 88 -23.36 -17.28 2.76
C GLU A 88 -22.24 -18.32 2.63
N SER A 89 -22.57 -19.62 2.72
CA SER A 89 -21.62 -20.73 2.67
C SER A 89 -21.52 -21.38 1.29
N ARG A 90 -22.26 -20.89 0.30
CA ARG A 90 -22.23 -21.43 -1.07
C ARG A 90 -20.95 -21.00 -1.78
N PHE A 91 -20.07 -21.96 -2.08
CA PHE A 91 -18.89 -21.76 -2.93
C PHE A 91 -19.26 -21.96 -4.40
N ASP A 92 -18.94 -20.98 -5.24
CA ASP A 92 -19.34 -20.91 -6.64
C ASP A 92 -18.74 -22.04 -7.50
N CYS A 93 -19.60 -22.78 -8.21
CA CYS A 93 -19.22 -23.86 -9.14
C CYS A 93 -19.27 -23.43 -10.62
N GLY A 94 -19.71 -22.20 -10.91
CA GLY A 94 -19.78 -21.60 -12.24
C GLY A 94 -18.83 -20.42 -12.42
N ARG A 95 -17.69 -20.40 -11.72
CA ARG A 95 -16.79 -19.26 -11.74
C ARG A 95 -16.10 -19.03 -13.09
N ASP A 96 -15.79 -20.11 -13.79
CA ASP A 96 -15.18 -20.06 -15.13
C ASP A 96 -16.14 -19.54 -16.21
N LYS A 97 -17.46 -19.71 -16.03
CA LYS A 97 -18.48 -19.20 -16.95
C LYS A 97 -19.88 -19.24 -16.32
N LEU A 98 -20.76 -18.35 -16.78
CA LEU A 98 -22.17 -18.41 -16.40
C LEU A 98 -22.81 -19.75 -16.81
N LEU A 99 -23.51 -20.41 -15.88
CA LEU A 99 -24.12 -21.72 -16.08
C LEU A 99 -25.65 -21.65 -16.03
N SER A 100 -26.30 -22.36 -16.95
CA SER A 100 -27.71 -22.74 -16.81
C SER A 100 -27.90 -23.79 -15.70
N GLN A 101 -29.15 -24.03 -15.29
CA GLN A 101 -29.47 -25.08 -14.32
C GLN A 101 -28.94 -26.45 -14.75
N SER A 102 -29.18 -26.84 -16.01
CA SER A 102 -28.71 -28.14 -16.52
C SER A 102 -27.19 -28.23 -16.54
N GLU A 103 -26.50 -27.18 -16.99
CA GLU A 103 -25.02 -27.20 -17.00
C GLU A 103 -24.42 -27.25 -15.58
N CYS A 104 -25.08 -26.63 -14.60
CA CYS A 104 -24.69 -26.73 -13.20
C CYS A 104 -24.87 -28.16 -12.65
N GLU A 105 -26.03 -28.77 -12.91
CA GLU A 105 -26.34 -30.13 -12.48
C GLU A 105 -25.46 -31.16 -13.20
N ASP A 106 -25.13 -30.95 -14.48
CA ASP A 106 -24.20 -31.79 -15.25
C ASP A 106 -22.77 -31.75 -14.71
N ARG A 107 -22.37 -30.66 -14.04
CA ARG A 107 -21.11 -30.59 -13.27
C ARG A 107 -21.18 -31.35 -11.94
N GLY A 108 -22.34 -31.87 -11.55
CA GLY A 108 -22.56 -32.44 -10.22
C GLY A 108 -22.69 -31.37 -9.13
N CYS A 109 -23.07 -30.15 -9.51
CA CYS A 109 -23.27 -29.03 -8.59
C CYS A 109 -24.74 -28.79 -8.25
N CYS A 110 -24.97 -27.98 -7.22
CA CYS A 110 -26.29 -27.62 -6.74
C CYS A 110 -26.75 -26.30 -7.36
N TYR A 111 -27.96 -26.27 -7.90
CA TYR A 111 -28.57 -25.06 -8.43
C TYR A 111 -29.73 -24.59 -7.54
N ALA A 112 -29.57 -23.41 -6.92
CA ALA A 112 -30.61 -22.79 -6.09
C ALA A 112 -30.62 -21.26 -6.25
N PRO A 113 -31.40 -20.74 -7.23
CA PRO A 113 -31.49 -19.30 -7.45
C PRO A 113 -32.14 -18.61 -6.25
N LEU A 114 -31.70 -17.39 -5.98
CA LEU A 114 -32.28 -16.52 -4.95
C LEU A 114 -32.98 -15.35 -5.66
N LEU A 115 -34.29 -15.21 -5.43
CA LEU A 115 -35.06 -14.06 -5.92
C LEU A 115 -34.56 -12.80 -5.21
N ASP A 116 -34.27 -11.76 -5.99
CA ASP A 116 -33.94 -10.41 -5.51
C ASP A 116 -32.64 -10.26 -4.68
N SER A 117 -31.68 -11.19 -4.75
CA SER A 117 -30.35 -11.03 -4.14
C SER A 117 -29.21 -11.13 -5.18
N ALA A 118 -28.48 -10.03 -5.37
CA ALA A 118 -27.13 -10.07 -5.91
C ALA A 118 -26.17 -10.55 -4.80
N GLY A 119 -25.22 -11.44 -5.11
CA GLY A 119 -24.23 -11.95 -4.14
C GLY A 119 -24.06 -13.47 -4.21
N PRO A 120 -24.84 -14.28 -3.47
CA PRO A 120 -24.60 -15.72 -3.40
C PRO A 120 -24.74 -16.44 -4.74
N PRO A 121 -23.84 -17.39 -5.06
CA PRO A 121 -23.89 -18.10 -6.32
C PRO A 121 -25.13 -18.99 -6.42
N TRP A 122 -25.76 -18.97 -7.59
CA TRP A 122 -26.89 -19.85 -7.88
C TRP A 122 -26.44 -21.28 -8.12
N CYS A 123 -25.31 -21.46 -8.80
CA CYS A 123 -24.64 -22.74 -8.97
C CYS A 123 -23.49 -22.86 -7.98
N PHE A 124 -23.54 -23.82 -7.07
CA PHE A 124 -22.56 -23.97 -6.00
C PHE A 124 -22.21 -25.44 -5.75
N TYR A 125 -21.03 -25.69 -5.20
CA TYR A 125 -20.62 -27.05 -4.87
C TYR A 125 -21.51 -27.65 -3.75
N PRO A 126 -21.92 -28.92 -3.84
CA PRO A 126 -22.50 -29.65 -2.72
C PRO A 126 -21.48 -29.80 -1.58
N ARG A 127 -21.95 -30.15 -0.38
CA ARG A 127 -21.06 -30.36 0.79
C ARG A 127 -19.93 -31.35 0.55
N VAL A 128 -20.17 -32.37 -0.26
CA VAL A 128 -19.17 -33.36 -0.66
C VAL A 128 -19.14 -33.37 -2.19
N TYR A 129 -18.16 -32.69 -2.76
CA TYR A 129 -17.91 -32.68 -4.20
C TYR A 129 -16.66 -33.52 -4.51
N PRO A 130 -16.66 -34.32 -5.59
CA PRO A 130 -15.49 -35.10 -5.98
C PRO A 130 -14.25 -34.23 -6.18
N GLY A 131 -13.17 -34.57 -5.48
CA GLY A 131 -11.91 -33.84 -5.51
C GLY A 131 -10.71 -34.77 -5.56
N TYR A 132 -9.55 -34.27 -5.13
CA TYR A 132 -8.37 -35.09 -4.94
C TYR A 132 -8.54 -36.04 -3.75
N LYS A 133 -7.91 -37.20 -3.82
CA LYS A 133 -7.74 -38.13 -2.72
C LYS A 133 -6.29 -38.15 -2.29
N MET A 134 -6.06 -38.02 -0.99
CA MET A 134 -4.73 -38.00 -0.41
C MET A 134 -4.24 -39.41 -0.07
N GLY A 135 -3.02 -39.74 -0.49
CA GLY A 135 -2.27 -40.91 -0.04
C GLY A 135 -1.68 -40.73 1.37
N PRO A 136 -0.96 -41.72 1.90
CA PRO A 136 -0.34 -41.61 3.22
C PRO A 136 0.72 -40.49 3.25
N LEU A 137 0.85 -39.82 4.40
CA LEU A 137 1.95 -38.89 4.66
C LEU A 137 3.26 -39.67 4.80
N ILE A 138 4.28 -39.19 4.10
CA ILE A 138 5.63 -39.77 4.08
C ILE A 138 6.59 -38.68 4.59
N PRO A 139 7.54 -39.00 5.47
CA PRO A 139 8.56 -38.04 5.91
C PRO A 139 9.39 -37.49 4.74
N THR A 140 9.68 -36.18 4.78
CA THR A 140 10.62 -35.51 3.88
C THR A 140 11.75 -34.86 4.70
N PRO A 141 12.85 -34.40 4.08
CA PRO A 141 13.92 -33.74 4.81
C PRO A 141 13.50 -32.46 5.57
N ARG A 142 12.40 -31.80 5.15
CA ARG A 142 11.93 -30.52 5.73
C ARG A 142 10.52 -30.60 6.33
N GLY A 143 9.96 -31.81 6.46
CA GLY A 143 8.60 -32.00 6.97
C GLY A 143 7.99 -33.31 6.49
N GLN A 144 6.83 -33.24 5.84
CA GLN A 144 6.09 -34.40 5.35
C GLN A 144 5.57 -34.14 3.94
N GLY A 145 5.14 -35.18 3.24
CA GLY A 145 4.54 -35.03 1.93
C GLY A 145 3.58 -36.17 1.61
N ALA A 146 2.69 -35.94 0.65
CA ALA A 146 1.76 -36.96 0.17
C ALA A 146 1.52 -36.81 -1.33
N THR A 147 1.07 -37.89 -1.96
CA THR A 147 0.53 -37.83 -3.32
C THR A 147 -0.97 -37.59 -3.24
N LEU A 148 -1.47 -36.63 -4.01
CA LEU A 148 -2.89 -36.38 -4.19
C LEU A 148 -3.29 -36.89 -5.57
N THR A 149 -4.35 -37.69 -5.68
CA THR A 149 -4.83 -38.25 -6.96
C THR A 149 -6.31 -37.98 -7.15
N ARG A 150 -6.69 -37.59 -8.37
CA ARG A 150 -8.09 -37.42 -8.76
C ARG A 150 -8.45 -38.53 -9.75
N ALA A 151 -9.49 -39.31 -9.44
CA ALA A 151 -9.89 -40.46 -10.26
C ALA A 151 -10.64 -40.06 -11.55
N SER A 152 -11.37 -38.95 -11.52
CA SER A 152 -12.12 -38.41 -12.65
C SER A 152 -11.76 -36.93 -12.84
N PRO A 153 -11.42 -36.48 -14.06
CA PRO A 153 -11.09 -35.08 -14.31
C PRO A 153 -12.19 -34.12 -13.81
N SER A 154 -11.78 -32.91 -13.41
CA SER A 154 -12.72 -31.82 -13.19
C SER A 154 -13.38 -31.36 -14.51
N TYR A 155 -14.28 -30.38 -14.44
CA TYR A 155 -14.87 -29.74 -15.62
C TYR A 155 -13.89 -28.77 -16.33
N LEU A 156 -12.70 -28.54 -15.77
CA LEU A 156 -11.71 -27.61 -16.31
C LEU A 156 -10.85 -28.30 -17.39
N PRO A 157 -10.44 -27.57 -18.44
CA PRO A 157 -9.51 -28.10 -19.43
C PRO A 157 -8.12 -28.31 -18.81
N LYS A 158 -7.41 -29.37 -19.25
CA LYS A 158 -6.04 -29.69 -18.79
C LYS A 158 -5.92 -29.82 -17.26
N ASP A 159 -6.90 -30.47 -16.63
CA ASP A 159 -6.89 -30.84 -15.21
C ASP A 159 -5.71 -31.77 -14.89
N ILE A 160 -5.02 -31.54 -13.77
CA ILE A 160 -3.81 -32.30 -13.40
C ILE A 160 -4.20 -33.43 -12.45
N ALA A 161 -4.21 -34.67 -12.94
CA ALA A 161 -4.74 -35.81 -12.19
C ALA A 161 -3.95 -36.19 -10.93
N THR A 162 -2.65 -35.86 -10.86
CA THR A 162 -1.78 -36.20 -9.73
C THR A 162 -1.00 -34.98 -9.28
N LEU A 163 -1.08 -34.66 -7.99
CA LEU A 163 -0.27 -33.61 -7.37
C LEU A 163 0.62 -34.19 -6.28
N ARG A 164 1.71 -33.47 -6.01
CA ARG A 164 2.56 -33.65 -4.85
C ARG A 164 2.25 -32.56 -3.84
N LEU A 165 1.87 -32.97 -2.64
CA LEU A 165 1.80 -32.14 -1.45
C LEU A 165 3.14 -32.23 -0.71
N ASP A 166 3.73 -31.08 -0.39
CA ASP A 166 4.81 -30.97 0.58
C ASP A 166 4.37 -30.02 1.71
N ASP A 167 4.31 -30.56 2.93
CA ASP A 167 4.15 -29.88 4.22
C ASP A 167 5.57 -29.59 4.73
N ILE A 168 5.91 -28.31 4.83
CA ILE A 168 7.24 -27.81 5.13
C ILE A 168 7.17 -27.02 6.44
N GLN A 169 7.99 -27.42 7.40
CA GLN A 169 8.16 -26.68 8.64
C GLN A 169 9.30 -25.67 8.48
N GLU A 170 8.98 -24.44 8.07
CA GLU A 170 9.97 -23.38 7.88
C GLU A 170 10.49 -22.86 9.23
N THR A 171 9.58 -22.55 10.15
CA THR A 171 9.88 -22.14 11.53
C THR A 171 8.76 -22.63 12.47
N ALA A 172 8.94 -22.46 13.79
CA ALA A 172 7.90 -22.82 14.76
C ALA A 172 6.58 -22.04 14.56
N ASP A 173 6.64 -20.86 13.96
CA ASP A 173 5.55 -19.91 13.77
C ASP A 173 5.17 -19.68 12.29
N CYS A 174 5.76 -20.45 11.36
CA CYS A 174 5.45 -20.42 9.94
C CYS A 174 5.19 -21.84 9.42
N PHE A 175 3.96 -22.08 8.96
CA PHE A 175 3.59 -23.28 8.23
C PHE A 175 3.68 -23.00 6.73
N HIS A 176 4.40 -23.84 5.98
CA HIS A 176 4.55 -23.69 4.53
C HIS A 176 4.04 -24.95 3.84
N LEU A 177 3.17 -24.78 2.85
CA LEU A 177 2.59 -25.87 2.09
C LEU A 177 2.71 -25.60 0.59
N THR A 178 3.17 -26.60 -0.16
CA THR A 178 3.17 -26.53 -1.64
C THR A 178 2.36 -27.65 -2.26
N LEU A 179 1.66 -27.33 -3.34
CA LEU A 179 1.00 -28.29 -4.24
C LEU A 179 1.59 -28.13 -5.63
N LYS A 180 2.25 -29.19 -6.12
CA LYS A 180 2.98 -29.18 -7.39
C LYS A 180 2.56 -30.33 -8.28
N ASP A 181 2.72 -30.16 -9.59
CA ASP A 181 2.65 -31.26 -10.53
C ASP A 181 3.99 -32.05 -10.48
N PRO A 182 3.99 -33.34 -10.07
CA PRO A 182 5.20 -34.14 -10.04
C PRO A 182 5.64 -34.63 -11.43
N SER A 183 4.79 -34.53 -12.44
CA SER A 183 5.06 -35.00 -13.80
C SER A 183 5.65 -33.93 -14.71
N SER A 184 5.42 -32.65 -14.39
CA SER A 184 5.91 -31.51 -15.17
C SER A 184 6.31 -30.35 -14.27
N GLN A 185 7.45 -29.74 -14.55
CA GLN A 185 7.86 -28.54 -13.83
C GLN A 185 7.01 -27.35 -14.26
N ARG A 186 6.24 -26.80 -13.30
CA ARG A 186 5.42 -25.61 -13.51
C ARG A 186 6.21 -24.35 -13.14
N TYR A 187 5.67 -23.19 -13.55
CA TYR A 187 6.22 -21.90 -13.17
C TYR A 187 6.14 -21.71 -11.65
N GLU A 188 7.23 -21.24 -11.06
CA GLU A 188 7.33 -20.85 -9.65
C GLU A 188 7.97 -19.46 -9.58
N VAL A 189 7.53 -18.65 -8.61
CA VAL A 189 8.02 -17.29 -8.44
C VAL A 189 9.43 -17.32 -7.86
N HIS A 190 10.37 -16.61 -8.48
CA HIS A 190 11.69 -16.37 -7.90
C HIS A 190 11.83 -14.91 -7.49
N LEU A 191 11.84 -14.64 -6.19
CA LEU A 191 12.01 -13.29 -5.66
C LEU A 191 13.47 -12.80 -5.90
N PRO A 192 13.66 -11.60 -6.48
CA PRO A 192 15.00 -11.02 -6.64
C PRO A 192 15.73 -10.86 -5.30
N GLY A 193 17.04 -11.14 -5.30
CA GLY A 193 17.86 -11.11 -4.08
C GLY A 193 17.67 -12.31 -3.15
N GLY A 194 16.87 -13.32 -3.56
CA GLY A 194 16.66 -14.57 -2.84
C GLY A 194 15.80 -14.46 -1.58
N VAL A 195 15.36 -15.60 -1.08
CA VAL A 195 14.68 -15.74 0.23
C VAL A 195 15.75 -15.67 1.33
N PRO A 196 15.62 -14.80 2.35
CA PRO A 196 16.54 -14.79 3.47
C PRO A 196 16.65 -16.18 4.12
N GLN A 197 17.86 -16.62 4.47
CA GLN A 197 18.02 -17.92 5.13
C GLN A 197 17.39 -17.89 6.52
N SER A 198 16.36 -18.70 6.74
CA SER A 198 15.83 -18.97 8.07
C SER A 198 16.86 -19.76 8.89
N LYS A 199 17.11 -19.32 10.12
CA LYS A 199 17.90 -20.13 11.09
C LYS A 199 17.03 -21.29 11.55
N ALA A 200 17.61 -22.49 11.65
CA ALA A 200 16.92 -23.65 12.21
C ALA A 200 16.36 -23.32 13.60
N ASN A 201 15.04 -23.30 13.74
CA ASN A 201 14.38 -23.05 15.01
C ASN A 201 14.22 -24.38 15.76
N THR A 202 14.74 -24.47 16.98
CA THR A 202 14.63 -25.64 17.87
C THR A 202 13.34 -25.65 18.70
N GLN A 203 12.48 -24.63 18.55
CA GLN A 203 11.20 -24.52 19.26
C GLN A 203 10.12 -25.43 18.69
N SER A 204 9.21 -25.86 19.55
CA SER A 204 8.01 -26.61 19.14
C SER A 204 7.09 -25.74 18.28
N VAL A 205 6.61 -26.28 17.15
CA VAL A 205 5.65 -25.58 16.27
C VAL A 205 4.40 -25.12 17.04
N LEU A 206 3.89 -23.93 16.72
CA LEU A 206 2.75 -23.25 17.36
C LEU A 206 1.39 -23.67 16.79
N TYR A 207 1.39 -24.52 15.77
CA TYR A 207 0.21 -24.97 15.05
C TYR A 207 0.09 -26.50 15.00
N THR A 208 -1.11 -26.99 14.74
CA THR A 208 -1.36 -28.38 14.32
C THR A 208 -1.99 -28.39 12.94
N THR A 209 -1.60 -29.38 12.13
CA THR A 209 -2.17 -29.65 10.80
C THR A 209 -3.03 -30.91 10.86
N GLU A 210 -4.26 -30.81 10.36
CA GLU A 210 -5.20 -31.93 10.22
C GLU A 210 -5.54 -32.10 8.75
N TYR A 211 -5.61 -33.32 8.25
CA TYR A 211 -5.86 -33.63 6.84
C TYR A 211 -7.13 -34.46 6.67
N GLN A 212 -8.05 -33.97 5.85
CA GLN A 212 -9.16 -34.77 5.32
C GLN A 212 -8.66 -35.45 4.05
N SER A 213 -8.79 -36.77 3.96
CA SER A 213 -8.16 -37.53 2.86
C SER A 213 -9.00 -37.60 1.59
N ASP A 214 -10.33 -37.57 1.68
CA ASP A 214 -11.24 -37.80 0.54
C ASP A 214 -12.62 -37.13 0.78
N PRO A 215 -12.96 -36.03 0.07
CA PRO A 215 -12.05 -35.24 -0.77
C PRO A 215 -10.97 -34.55 0.09
N PHE A 216 -9.82 -34.31 -0.52
CA PHE A 216 -8.66 -33.71 0.14
C PHE A 216 -8.96 -32.28 0.59
N GLY A 217 -8.57 -31.99 1.82
CA GLY A 217 -8.45 -30.66 2.39
C GLY A 217 -7.61 -30.71 3.65
N PHE A 218 -7.20 -29.56 4.15
CA PHE A 218 -6.41 -29.45 5.37
C PHE A 218 -6.92 -28.33 6.27
N MET A 219 -6.68 -28.49 7.56
CA MET A 219 -6.97 -27.50 8.58
C MET A 219 -5.71 -27.16 9.33
N VAL A 220 -5.51 -25.87 9.58
CA VAL A 220 -4.46 -25.36 10.46
C VAL A 220 -5.13 -24.83 11.71
N ARG A 221 -4.71 -25.32 12.87
CA ARG A 221 -5.19 -24.84 14.17
C ARG A 221 -4.06 -24.24 14.98
N ARG A 222 -4.37 -23.17 15.69
CA ARG A 222 -3.49 -22.61 16.71
C ARG A 222 -3.47 -23.54 17.93
N LYS A 223 -2.29 -23.96 18.39
CA LYS A 223 -2.18 -24.86 19.55
C LYS A 223 -2.64 -24.24 20.86
N SER A 224 -2.43 -22.94 21.05
CA SER A 224 -2.67 -22.29 22.34
C SER A 224 -4.15 -22.22 22.73
N ASN A 225 -5.06 -22.10 21.77
CA ASN A 225 -6.50 -21.97 22.01
C ASN A 225 -7.37 -22.95 21.18
N GLY A 226 -6.78 -23.75 20.30
CA GLY A 226 -7.50 -24.70 19.43
C GLY A 226 -8.27 -24.06 18.26
N ARG A 227 -8.16 -22.74 18.06
CA ARG A 227 -8.86 -22.00 17.00
C ARG A 227 -8.39 -22.49 15.63
N VAL A 228 -9.35 -22.77 14.74
CA VAL A 228 -9.10 -23.02 13.32
C VAL A 228 -8.78 -21.69 12.66
N ILE A 229 -7.56 -21.54 12.13
CA ILE A 229 -7.16 -20.33 11.42
C ILE A 229 -7.33 -20.46 9.91
N MET A 230 -7.24 -21.69 9.41
CA MET A 230 -7.45 -22.01 7.99
C MET A 230 -8.13 -23.38 7.90
N ASN A 231 -9.14 -23.53 7.05
CA ASN A 231 -9.80 -24.80 6.76
C ASN A 231 -10.21 -24.87 5.30
N THR A 232 -9.49 -25.69 4.53
CA THR A 232 -9.69 -25.82 3.09
C THR A 232 -10.69 -26.91 2.69
N THR A 233 -11.24 -27.65 3.66
CA THR A 233 -12.26 -28.70 3.39
C THR A 233 -13.61 -28.15 2.91
N VAL A 234 -13.77 -26.83 2.90
CA VAL A 234 -15.04 -26.14 2.62
C VAL A 234 -15.42 -26.07 1.15
N ALA A 235 -14.47 -26.27 0.24
CA ALA A 235 -14.71 -26.33 -1.20
C ALA A 235 -13.66 -27.24 -1.87
N PRO A 236 -13.90 -27.74 -3.10
CA PRO A 236 -12.95 -28.62 -3.77
C PRO A 236 -11.68 -27.88 -4.18
N LEU A 237 -10.53 -28.53 -3.96
CA LEU A 237 -9.28 -28.18 -4.64
C LEU A 237 -9.43 -28.46 -6.15
N LEU A 238 -9.27 -27.43 -6.96
CA LEU A 238 -9.16 -27.55 -8.43
C LEU A 238 -7.75 -27.14 -8.85
N PHE A 239 -7.11 -27.95 -9.68
CA PHE A 239 -5.74 -27.72 -10.12
C PHE A 239 -5.60 -28.16 -11.58
N ALA A 240 -5.80 -27.20 -12.48
CA ALA A 240 -5.62 -27.34 -13.90
C ALA A 240 -4.47 -26.43 -14.38
N ASP A 241 -4.03 -26.62 -15.62
CA ASP A 241 -2.88 -25.91 -16.18
C ASP A 241 -2.99 -24.37 -16.09
N GLN A 242 -4.19 -23.82 -16.29
CA GLN A 242 -4.46 -22.37 -16.23
C GLN A 242 -5.60 -22.01 -15.27
N TYR A 243 -5.87 -22.85 -14.27
CA TYR A 243 -6.87 -22.59 -13.24
C TYR A 243 -6.54 -23.34 -11.95
N LEU A 244 -6.13 -22.61 -10.92
CA LEU A 244 -5.85 -23.14 -9.58
C LEU A 244 -6.84 -22.52 -8.61
N GLN A 245 -7.60 -23.35 -7.88
CA GLN A 245 -8.56 -22.87 -6.89
C GLN A 245 -8.35 -23.52 -5.53
N LEU A 246 -8.28 -22.68 -4.51
CA LEU A 246 -8.26 -23.10 -3.10
C LEU A 246 -9.13 -22.17 -2.27
N SER A 247 -10.11 -22.74 -1.58
CA SER A 247 -10.98 -22.00 -0.65
C SER A 247 -10.60 -22.29 0.79
N THR A 248 -10.89 -21.37 1.70
CA THR A 248 -10.75 -21.55 3.14
C THR A 248 -11.78 -20.74 3.92
N THR A 249 -12.24 -21.24 5.07
CA THR A 249 -12.86 -20.35 6.07
C THR A 249 -11.80 -19.48 6.73
N LEU A 250 -12.22 -18.31 7.21
CA LEU A 250 -11.39 -17.37 7.94
C LEU A 250 -11.71 -17.45 9.44
N ALA A 251 -10.72 -17.17 10.30
CA ALA A 251 -10.90 -17.24 11.75
C ALA A 251 -11.76 -16.11 12.34
N SER A 252 -11.98 -15.05 11.56
CA SER A 252 -12.83 -13.89 11.87
C SER A 252 -13.19 -13.15 10.58
N SER A 253 -14.02 -12.10 10.70
CA SER A 253 -14.34 -11.19 9.60
C SER A 253 -13.39 -9.99 9.46
N PHE A 254 -12.33 -9.90 10.27
CA PHE A 254 -11.43 -8.75 10.30
C PHE A 254 -10.19 -9.00 9.44
N VAL A 255 -10.35 -8.83 8.12
CA VAL A 255 -9.32 -9.10 7.11
C VAL A 255 -8.77 -7.81 6.52
N SER A 256 -7.45 -7.71 6.40
CA SER A 256 -6.74 -6.62 5.72
C SER A 256 -5.66 -7.17 4.80
N GLY A 257 -5.33 -6.46 3.72
CA GLY A 257 -4.29 -6.84 2.75
C GLY A 257 -4.85 -6.96 1.34
N LEU A 258 -4.32 -7.90 0.55
CA LEU A 258 -4.75 -8.20 -0.82
C LEU A 258 -4.66 -7.02 -1.80
N GLY A 259 -3.70 -6.11 -1.61
CA GLY A 259 -3.55 -4.93 -2.45
C GLY A 259 -2.97 -5.23 -3.84
N GLU A 260 -2.95 -4.28 -4.77
CA GLU A 260 -3.34 -2.88 -4.60
C GLU A 260 -4.75 -2.60 -5.14
N HIS A 261 -5.62 -2.09 -4.26
CA HIS A 261 -7.00 -1.70 -4.59
C HIS A 261 -7.41 -0.43 -3.84
N TYR A 262 -8.38 0.27 -4.41
CA TYR A 262 -9.04 1.39 -3.75
C TYR A 262 -10.10 0.87 -2.76
N THR A 263 -9.68 0.64 -1.51
CA THR A 263 -10.54 0.05 -0.47
C THR A 263 -10.25 0.64 0.91
N SER A 264 -11.20 0.49 1.83
CA SER A 264 -10.95 0.60 3.27
C SER A 264 -9.91 -0.43 3.72
N LEU A 265 -9.30 -0.18 4.88
CA LEU A 265 -8.25 -1.07 5.42
C LEU A 265 -8.81 -2.46 5.77
N LEU A 266 -10.02 -2.53 6.32
CA LEU A 266 -10.76 -3.78 6.43
C LEU A 266 -11.48 -4.05 5.10
N LEU A 267 -11.28 -5.25 4.59
CA LEU A 267 -11.92 -5.72 3.37
C LEU A 267 -13.38 -6.06 3.63
N ASP A 268 -14.24 -5.71 2.68
CA ASP A 268 -15.63 -6.19 2.67
C ASP A 268 -15.64 -7.69 2.33
N LEU A 269 -16.40 -8.46 3.11
CA LEU A 269 -16.57 -9.90 2.89
C LEU A 269 -17.91 -10.22 2.24
N ASN A 270 -18.69 -9.23 1.85
CA ASN A 270 -20.00 -9.43 1.24
C ASN A 270 -19.91 -9.67 -0.26
N TRP A 271 -19.43 -10.85 -0.64
CA TRP A 271 -19.29 -11.28 -2.05
C TRP A 271 -18.38 -10.37 -2.87
N THR A 272 -17.29 -9.92 -2.24
CA THR A 272 -16.31 -9.03 -2.84
C THR A 272 -15.32 -9.82 -3.66
N SER A 273 -15.00 -9.32 -4.86
CA SER A 273 -13.95 -9.87 -5.71
C SER A 273 -12.82 -8.87 -5.86
N LEU A 274 -11.59 -9.31 -5.61
CA LEU A 274 -10.38 -8.52 -5.73
C LEU A 274 -9.47 -9.17 -6.78
N THR A 275 -9.12 -8.42 -7.82
CA THR A 275 -8.26 -8.93 -8.90
C THR A 275 -6.84 -8.40 -8.73
N LEU A 276 -5.84 -9.29 -8.70
CA LEU A 276 -4.42 -8.98 -8.61
C LEU A 276 -3.77 -9.16 -9.98
N TRP A 277 -3.66 -8.05 -10.68
CA TRP A 277 -3.00 -7.94 -11.99
C TRP A 277 -2.52 -6.50 -12.16
N ASN A 278 -1.22 -6.28 -12.26
CA ASN A 278 -0.65 -4.94 -12.23
C ASN A 278 -1.15 -4.13 -13.43
N ARG A 279 -1.64 -2.91 -13.17
CA ARG A 279 -2.34 -2.13 -14.19
C ARG A 279 -2.20 -0.64 -13.97
N ASP A 280 -1.77 0.03 -15.03
CA ASP A 280 -1.85 1.47 -15.17
C ASP A 280 -3.32 1.92 -15.21
N MET A 281 -3.82 2.35 -14.05
CA MET A 281 -5.17 2.83 -13.86
C MET A 281 -5.23 3.76 -12.65
N ALA A 282 -5.79 4.96 -12.83
CA ALA A 282 -6.05 5.88 -11.72
C ALA A 282 -6.92 5.20 -10.64
N PRO A 283 -6.63 5.37 -9.33
CA PRO A 283 -7.31 4.63 -8.28
C PRO A 283 -8.82 4.87 -8.20
N HIS A 284 -9.60 3.78 -8.29
CA HIS A 284 -11.05 3.74 -8.06
C HIS A 284 -11.50 2.31 -7.68
N ALA A 285 -12.69 2.18 -7.11
CA ALA A 285 -13.16 0.96 -6.44
C ALA A 285 -13.17 -0.31 -7.31
N ASP A 286 -13.41 -0.18 -8.62
CA ASP A 286 -13.62 -1.32 -9.53
C ASP A 286 -12.34 -1.72 -10.30
N ALA A 287 -11.16 -1.25 -9.88
CA ALA A 287 -9.92 -1.49 -10.60
C ALA A 287 -8.90 -2.31 -9.81
N ASN A 288 -8.31 -3.30 -10.51
CA ASN A 288 -6.96 -3.75 -10.22
C ASN A 288 -5.97 -2.61 -10.55
N LEU A 289 -5.10 -2.25 -9.62
CA LEU A 289 -4.19 -1.11 -9.71
C LEU A 289 -2.75 -1.56 -9.98
N TYR A 290 -1.77 -0.75 -9.57
CA TYR A 290 -0.38 -0.85 -10.00
C TYR A 290 0.36 -2.06 -9.43
N GLY A 291 0.04 -2.48 -8.21
CA GLY A 291 0.67 -3.61 -7.52
C GLY A 291 -0.21 -4.82 -7.28
N SER A 292 0.43 -5.97 -7.04
CA SER A 292 -0.21 -7.24 -6.67
C SER A 292 0.47 -7.86 -5.46
N HIS A 293 -0.22 -7.89 -4.32
CA HIS A 293 0.23 -8.40 -3.02
C HIS A 293 -0.73 -9.49 -2.51
N PRO A 294 -0.53 -10.76 -2.90
CA PRO A 294 -1.37 -11.89 -2.48
C PRO A 294 -1.10 -12.32 -1.01
N PHE A 295 -1.11 -11.34 -0.10
CA PHE A 295 -0.95 -11.50 1.34
C PHE A 295 -2.12 -10.85 2.07
N TYR A 296 -2.65 -11.54 3.08
CA TYR A 296 -3.64 -10.97 3.99
C TYR A 296 -3.33 -11.30 5.44
N ILE A 297 -3.78 -10.44 6.34
CA ILE A 297 -3.78 -10.63 7.79
C ILE A 297 -5.21 -10.71 8.30
N VAL A 298 -5.45 -11.61 9.25
CA VAL A 298 -6.72 -11.78 9.95
C VAL A 298 -6.50 -11.48 11.43
N GLN A 299 -7.23 -10.50 11.95
CA GLN A 299 -7.27 -10.22 13.39
C GLN A 299 -8.24 -11.18 14.06
N GLU A 300 -7.77 -11.98 15.01
CA GLU A 300 -8.60 -12.86 15.83
C GLU A 300 -9.29 -12.05 16.94
N GLU A 301 -10.45 -12.51 17.40
CA GLU A 301 -11.28 -11.74 18.35
C GLU A 301 -10.63 -11.54 19.72
N ASP A 302 -9.65 -12.37 20.08
CA ASP A 302 -8.89 -12.36 21.34
C ASP A 302 -7.60 -11.52 21.26
N GLY A 303 -7.42 -10.73 20.19
CA GLY A 303 -6.24 -9.87 19.99
C GLY A 303 -5.05 -10.62 19.38
N LEU A 304 -5.20 -11.92 19.12
CA LEU A 304 -4.24 -12.65 18.30
C LEU A 304 -4.44 -12.33 16.81
N ALA A 305 -3.51 -12.75 15.97
CA ALA A 305 -3.62 -12.63 14.53
C ALA A 305 -2.85 -13.76 13.83
N HIS A 306 -3.20 -14.00 12.58
CA HIS A 306 -2.42 -14.80 11.65
C HIS A 306 -2.41 -14.15 10.26
N GLY A 307 -1.43 -14.51 9.45
CA GLY A 307 -1.34 -14.05 8.06
C GLY A 307 -1.23 -15.22 7.10
N VAL A 308 -1.66 -15.02 5.86
CA VAL A 308 -1.52 -16.00 4.77
C VAL A 308 -0.96 -15.31 3.54
N PHE A 309 0.08 -15.90 2.97
CA PHE A 309 0.72 -15.43 1.74
C PHE A 309 0.70 -16.54 0.69
N LEU A 310 0.18 -16.24 -0.49
CA LEU A 310 0.26 -17.11 -1.67
C LEU A 310 1.38 -16.62 -2.59
N LEU A 311 2.50 -17.34 -2.67
CA LEU A 311 3.62 -17.02 -3.54
C LEU A 311 3.31 -17.43 -5.00
N ASN A 312 2.51 -16.62 -5.67
CA ASN A 312 2.09 -16.80 -7.06
C ASN A 312 1.97 -15.43 -7.73
N SER A 313 2.51 -15.26 -8.95
CA SER A 313 2.54 -13.98 -9.67
C SER A 313 1.71 -13.98 -10.96
N ASN A 314 0.95 -15.05 -11.22
CA ASN A 314 -0.04 -15.03 -12.29
C ASN A 314 -1.17 -14.05 -11.96
N ALA A 315 -2.09 -13.85 -12.90
CA ALA A 315 -3.32 -13.14 -12.60
C ALA A 315 -4.13 -13.95 -11.56
N ILE A 316 -4.51 -13.29 -10.46
CA ILE A 316 -5.25 -13.93 -9.36
C ILE A 316 -6.55 -13.16 -9.13
N GLU A 317 -7.65 -13.88 -8.96
CA GLU A 317 -8.88 -13.35 -8.37
C GLU A 317 -9.05 -13.92 -6.96
N VAL A 318 -9.36 -13.04 -6.00
CA VAL A 318 -9.64 -13.40 -4.61
C VAL A 318 -11.06 -13.05 -4.28
N ILE A 319 -11.80 -14.03 -3.79
CA ILE A 319 -13.21 -13.87 -3.49
C ILE A 319 -13.45 -14.00 -2.01
N LEU A 320 -14.09 -13.00 -1.45
CA LEU A 320 -14.44 -12.89 -0.05
C LEU A 320 -15.95 -13.04 0.11
N GLN A 321 -16.37 -13.93 1.00
CA GLN A 321 -17.79 -14.22 1.24
C GLN A 321 -18.13 -14.22 2.75
N PRO A 322 -19.40 -14.02 3.13
CA PRO A 322 -19.78 -13.69 4.52
C PRO A 322 -19.63 -14.81 5.56
N THR A 323 -19.29 -16.04 5.17
CA THR A 323 -19.26 -17.20 6.09
C THR A 323 -18.44 -16.98 7.38
N PRO A 324 -17.37 -16.19 7.48
CA PRO A 324 -16.46 -15.58 6.49
C PRO A 324 -15.54 -16.60 5.80
N ALA A 325 -15.31 -16.46 4.50
CA ALA A 325 -14.41 -17.33 3.75
C ALA A 325 -13.71 -16.60 2.60
N LEU A 326 -12.60 -17.19 2.13
CA LEU A 326 -11.79 -16.70 1.03
C LEU A 326 -11.60 -17.80 -0.01
N THR A 327 -11.66 -17.46 -1.30
CA THR A 327 -11.28 -18.34 -2.41
C THR A 327 -10.20 -17.68 -3.25
N TRP A 328 -9.06 -18.35 -3.39
CA TRP A 328 -8.02 -18.01 -4.37
C TRP A 328 -8.37 -18.64 -5.72
N VAL A 329 -8.27 -17.88 -6.80
CA VAL A 329 -8.29 -18.40 -8.17
C VAL A 329 -7.13 -17.81 -8.96
N SER A 330 -6.09 -18.62 -9.20
CA SER A 330 -4.93 -18.22 -10.01
C SER A 330 -5.02 -18.80 -11.42
N THR A 331 -4.60 -18.03 -12.41
CA THR A 331 -4.57 -18.47 -13.82
C THR A 331 -3.33 -19.29 -14.19
N GLY A 332 -2.44 -19.61 -13.24
CA GLY A 332 -1.25 -20.40 -13.53
C GLY A 332 -0.34 -20.63 -12.32
N GLY A 333 0.87 -21.12 -12.58
CA GLY A 333 1.87 -21.35 -11.53
C GLY A 333 1.56 -22.57 -10.66
N ILE A 334 1.84 -22.48 -9.36
CA ILE A 334 1.55 -23.49 -8.34
C ILE A 334 0.80 -22.85 -7.15
N LEU A 335 0.32 -23.69 -6.22
CA LEU A 335 -0.11 -23.22 -4.90
C LEU A 335 1.06 -23.36 -3.92
N ASP A 336 1.65 -22.23 -3.55
CA ASP A 336 2.76 -22.11 -2.61
C ASP A 336 2.33 -21.16 -1.48
N LEU A 337 2.01 -21.73 -0.31
CA LEU A 337 1.29 -21.05 0.76
C LEU A 337 2.13 -20.98 2.02
N TYR A 338 2.29 -19.77 2.56
CA TYR A 338 2.84 -19.51 3.87
C TYR A 338 1.73 -19.06 4.83
N ILE A 339 1.67 -19.66 6.01
CA ILE A 339 0.73 -19.33 7.08
C ILE A 339 1.53 -18.91 8.32
N PHE A 340 1.38 -17.65 8.71
CA PHE A 340 2.13 -17.00 9.79
C PHE A 340 1.28 -16.91 11.06
N LEU A 341 1.78 -17.43 12.18
CA LEU A 341 0.98 -17.64 13.39
C LEU A 341 0.89 -16.45 14.35
N GLY A 342 1.64 -15.37 14.14
CA GLY A 342 1.69 -14.24 15.09
C GLY A 342 2.48 -14.59 16.37
N PRO A 343 2.03 -14.25 17.59
CA PRO A 343 0.62 -14.16 17.97
C PRO A 343 -0.01 -12.79 17.74
N ASP A 344 0.71 -11.69 17.87
CA ASP A 344 0.19 -10.34 17.64
C ASP A 344 0.35 -9.92 16.17
N PRO A 345 -0.42 -8.91 15.70
CA PRO A 345 -0.34 -8.44 14.32
C PRO A 345 1.07 -8.03 13.84
N GLN A 346 1.88 -7.41 14.71
CA GLN A 346 3.24 -6.99 14.36
C GLN A 346 4.19 -8.20 14.20
N SER A 347 3.97 -9.27 14.96
CA SER A 347 4.67 -10.54 14.78
C SER A 347 4.30 -11.23 13.47
N VAL A 348 3.04 -11.15 13.02
CA VAL A 348 2.62 -11.66 11.69
C VAL A 348 3.39 -10.95 10.57
N ILE A 349 3.48 -9.61 10.62
CA ILE A 349 4.24 -8.84 9.63
C ILE A 349 5.72 -9.23 9.68
N ARG A 350 6.31 -9.38 10.86
CA ARG A 350 7.71 -9.82 10.99
C ARG A 350 7.95 -11.19 10.32
N GLN A 351 7.06 -12.15 10.54
CA GLN A 351 7.15 -13.49 9.94
C GLN A 351 7.02 -13.44 8.42
N TYR A 352 6.10 -12.63 7.89
CA TYR A 352 5.98 -12.38 6.46
C TYR A 352 7.26 -11.79 5.85
N LEU A 353 7.83 -10.76 6.50
CA LEU A 353 9.04 -10.10 6.03
C LEU A 353 10.31 -10.96 6.19
N GLN A 354 10.30 -12.00 7.02
CA GLN A 354 11.38 -13.00 7.03
C GLN A 354 11.43 -13.80 5.73
N ILE A 355 10.30 -13.99 5.04
CA ILE A 355 10.22 -14.70 3.76
C ILE A 355 10.58 -13.76 2.60
N ILE A 356 9.97 -12.57 2.56
CA ILE A 356 10.12 -11.67 1.41
C ILE A 356 11.30 -10.69 1.54
N GLY A 357 11.86 -10.56 2.74
CA GLY A 357 12.99 -9.71 3.13
C GLY A 357 12.58 -8.36 3.71
N TYR A 358 13.44 -7.82 4.58
CA TYR A 358 13.16 -6.60 5.34
C TYR A 358 13.31 -5.33 4.47
N PRO A 359 12.57 -4.25 4.80
CA PRO A 359 12.66 -2.99 4.06
C PRO A 359 14.09 -2.43 4.02
N MET A 360 14.41 -1.71 2.95
CA MET A 360 15.67 -0.95 2.88
C MET A 360 15.68 0.17 3.92
N MET A 361 16.87 0.49 4.44
CA MET A 361 17.06 1.72 5.18
C MET A 361 17.13 2.90 4.19
N PRO A 362 16.23 3.90 4.27
CA PRO A 362 16.30 5.05 3.38
C PRO A 362 17.50 5.95 3.71
N SER A 363 17.89 6.81 2.75
CA SER A 363 18.71 7.98 3.09
C SER A 363 17.88 8.99 3.89
N TYR A 364 18.49 9.67 4.85
CA TYR A 364 17.80 10.66 5.69
C TYR A 364 17.11 11.76 4.87
N TRP A 365 17.76 12.25 3.81
CA TRP A 365 17.22 13.29 2.93
C TRP A 365 15.94 12.87 2.20
N SER A 366 15.73 11.56 1.98
CA SER A 366 14.53 11.04 1.32
C SER A 366 13.27 11.08 2.19
N LEU A 367 13.44 11.42 3.47
CA LEU A 367 12.34 11.68 4.39
C LEU A 367 11.95 13.17 4.42
N GLY A 368 12.72 14.05 3.76
CA GLY A 368 12.37 15.46 3.59
C GLY A 368 11.12 15.65 2.72
N PHE A 369 10.84 16.90 2.36
CA PHE A 369 9.76 17.23 1.42
C PHE A 369 10.25 17.20 -0.03
N HIS A 370 9.43 16.60 -0.90
CA HIS A 370 9.67 16.45 -2.33
C HIS A 370 8.64 17.27 -3.12
N LEU A 371 9.09 18.02 -4.13
CA LEU A 371 8.19 18.80 -4.99
C LEU A 371 8.40 18.44 -6.46
N CYS A 372 7.30 18.12 -7.13
CA CYS A 372 7.27 17.68 -8.51
C CYS A 372 6.03 18.25 -9.23
N ARG A 373 6.06 18.22 -10.57
CA ARG A 373 4.87 18.19 -11.41
C ARG A 373 5.23 17.66 -12.79
N TRP A 374 4.25 17.15 -13.50
CA TRP A 374 4.29 17.18 -14.95
C TRP A 374 4.02 18.63 -15.40
N GLY A 375 4.97 19.24 -16.12
CA GLY A 375 4.84 20.60 -16.66
C GLY A 375 5.90 21.62 -16.25
N TYR A 376 6.95 21.25 -15.51
CA TYR A 376 8.14 22.12 -15.38
C TYR A 376 8.97 22.01 -16.67
N THR A 377 8.72 22.91 -17.61
CA THR A 377 9.13 22.73 -19.02
C THR A 377 10.57 23.14 -19.36
N THR A 378 11.28 23.82 -18.45
CA THR A 378 12.67 24.27 -18.62
C THR A 378 13.40 24.29 -17.28
N THR A 379 14.74 24.21 -17.30
CA THR A 379 15.59 24.39 -16.10
C THR A 379 15.34 25.73 -15.40
N ASN A 380 15.08 26.80 -16.15
CA ASN A 380 14.78 28.11 -15.58
C ASN A 380 13.44 28.12 -14.81
N THR A 381 12.45 27.35 -15.27
CA THR A 381 11.17 27.17 -14.56
C THR A 381 11.39 26.35 -13.29
N THR A 382 12.13 25.24 -13.39
CA THR A 382 12.47 24.41 -12.23
C THR A 382 13.25 25.20 -11.16
N ARG A 383 14.23 26.03 -11.54
CA ARG A 383 14.96 26.90 -10.60
C ARG A 383 14.04 27.89 -9.89
N LYS A 384 13.10 28.52 -10.61
CA LYS A 384 12.14 29.46 -10.02
C LYS A 384 11.25 28.81 -8.96
N VAL A 385 10.86 27.56 -9.16
CA VAL A 385 10.08 26.78 -8.17
C VAL A 385 10.90 26.59 -6.89
N ALA A 386 12.11 26.06 -7.00
CA ALA A 386 13.01 25.87 -5.86
C ALA A 386 13.41 27.19 -5.19
N GLN A 387 13.49 28.29 -5.94
CA GLN A 387 13.73 29.63 -5.39
C GLN A 387 12.51 30.14 -4.63
N SER A 388 11.30 30.02 -5.18
CA SER A 388 10.07 30.50 -4.54
C SER A 388 9.78 29.75 -3.24
N MET A 389 10.03 28.44 -3.20
CA MET A 389 9.97 27.65 -1.96
C MET A 389 10.93 28.18 -0.90
N HIS A 390 12.15 28.53 -1.30
CA HIS A 390 13.16 29.08 -0.40
C HIS A 390 12.78 30.48 0.11
N ASP A 391 12.38 31.38 -0.80
CA ASP A 391 12.01 32.76 -0.47
C ASP A 391 10.81 32.82 0.51
N GLU A 392 9.86 31.89 0.38
CA GLU A 392 8.69 31.77 1.26
C GLU A 392 8.93 30.88 2.50
N ASN A 393 10.18 30.48 2.75
CA ASN A 393 10.61 29.68 3.90
C ASN A 393 9.89 28.32 4.02
N PHE A 394 9.69 27.62 2.91
CA PHE A 394 9.21 26.24 2.92
C PHE A 394 10.38 25.25 2.90
N PRO A 395 10.45 24.30 3.85
CA PRO A 395 11.39 23.19 3.76
C PRO A 395 11.19 22.37 2.49
N MET A 396 12.28 22.04 1.80
CA MET A 396 12.29 21.24 0.58
C MET A 396 13.67 20.62 0.37
N ASP A 397 13.75 19.29 0.41
CA ASP A 397 15.00 18.57 0.18
C ASP A 397 15.21 18.22 -1.27
N VAL A 398 14.14 17.93 -2.01
CA VAL A 398 14.27 17.27 -3.31
C VAL A 398 13.41 17.94 -4.37
N GLN A 399 14.07 18.46 -5.41
CA GLN A 399 13.42 18.90 -6.63
C GLN A 399 13.31 17.74 -7.63
N TRP A 400 12.16 17.64 -8.29
CA TRP A 400 11.88 16.60 -9.26
C TRP A 400 11.56 17.18 -10.63
N ASN A 401 11.86 16.44 -11.68
CA ASN A 401 11.30 16.67 -13.01
C ASN A 401 10.68 15.39 -13.58
N ASP A 402 9.44 15.53 -14.05
CA ASP A 402 8.77 14.57 -14.93
C ASP A 402 9.40 14.59 -16.34
N LEU A 403 8.83 13.86 -17.31
CA LEU A 403 9.32 13.64 -18.67
C LEU A 403 9.60 14.90 -19.49
N ASP A 404 9.26 16.08 -18.99
CA ASP A 404 9.61 17.37 -19.59
C ASP A 404 11.11 17.52 -19.84
N TYR A 405 11.96 16.94 -18.97
CA TYR A 405 13.41 17.00 -19.10
C TYR A 405 13.91 16.29 -20.36
N ALA A 406 13.25 15.19 -20.74
CA ALA A 406 13.74 14.24 -21.73
C ALA A 406 13.56 14.74 -23.17
N ASN A 407 14.57 14.52 -24.03
CA ASN A 407 14.51 14.90 -25.44
C ASN A 407 13.52 14.01 -26.20
N LYS A 408 12.38 14.58 -26.60
CA LYS A 408 11.25 13.83 -27.19
C LYS A 408 10.77 12.69 -26.29
N ARG A 409 10.80 12.90 -24.96
CA ARG A 409 10.39 11.91 -23.94
C ARG A 409 11.17 10.59 -23.99
N ARG A 410 12.39 10.61 -24.55
CA ARG A 410 13.29 9.45 -24.56
C ARG A 410 14.14 9.47 -23.29
N VAL A 411 14.00 8.45 -22.47
CA VAL A 411 14.80 8.29 -21.26
C VAL A 411 16.30 8.20 -21.57
N PHE A 412 17.15 8.50 -20.58
CA PHE A 412 18.60 8.67 -20.72
C PHE A 412 19.05 9.78 -21.69
N THR A 413 18.17 10.75 -21.95
CA THR A 413 18.49 11.98 -22.69
C THR A 413 17.91 13.18 -21.96
N PHE A 414 18.38 14.39 -22.27
CA PHE A 414 17.70 15.63 -21.90
C PHE A 414 17.59 16.56 -23.11
N ASP A 415 16.55 17.38 -23.15
CA ASP A 415 16.28 18.31 -24.25
C ASP A 415 17.39 19.38 -24.31
N PRO A 416 18.14 19.49 -25.41
CA PRO A 416 19.30 20.39 -25.46
C PRO A 416 18.92 21.88 -25.45
N TRP A 417 17.65 22.23 -25.72
CA TRP A 417 17.20 23.62 -25.76
C TRP A 417 16.54 24.05 -24.46
N ARG A 418 15.72 23.17 -23.88
CA ARG A 418 14.96 23.47 -22.65
C ARG A 418 15.69 23.07 -21.38
N PHE A 419 16.58 22.08 -21.48
CA PHE A 419 17.31 21.46 -20.39
C PHE A 419 18.80 21.29 -20.73
N GLY A 420 19.33 22.09 -21.66
CA GLY A 420 20.74 22.01 -22.07
C GLY A 420 21.73 22.25 -20.92
N ASP A 421 21.33 23.04 -19.93
CA ASP A 421 22.07 23.35 -18.70
C ASP A 421 21.58 22.55 -17.47
N LEU A 422 20.95 21.38 -17.70
CA LEU A 422 20.50 20.49 -16.63
C LEU A 422 21.63 20.07 -15.67
N PRO A 423 22.85 19.70 -16.13
CA PRO A 423 23.96 19.38 -15.23
C PRO A 423 24.27 20.53 -14.24
N GLU A 424 24.30 21.76 -14.73
CA GLU A 424 24.60 22.95 -13.95
C GLU A 424 23.49 23.22 -12.91
N MET A 425 22.22 23.07 -13.31
CA MET A 425 21.08 23.20 -12.38
C MET A 425 21.17 22.19 -11.22
N VAL A 426 21.55 20.94 -11.51
CA VAL A 426 21.70 19.91 -10.47
C VAL A 426 22.85 20.26 -9.53
N GLU A 427 23.98 20.73 -10.05
CA GLU A 427 25.11 21.17 -9.23
C GLU A 427 24.73 22.36 -8.32
N GLU A 428 23.94 23.31 -8.82
CA GLU A 428 23.39 24.42 -8.02
C GLU A 428 22.51 23.92 -6.86
N PHE A 429 21.64 22.94 -7.11
CA PHE A 429 20.83 22.33 -6.06
C PHE A 429 21.69 21.60 -5.02
N HIS A 430 22.72 20.87 -5.45
CA HIS A 430 23.67 20.22 -4.53
C HIS A 430 24.43 21.23 -3.66
N LYS A 431 24.87 22.36 -4.22
CA LYS A 431 25.51 23.46 -3.45
C LYS A 431 24.58 24.06 -2.39
N ARG A 432 23.26 23.99 -2.59
CA ARG A 432 22.23 24.41 -1.63
C ARG A 432 21.85 23.31 -0.63
N GLY A 433 22.49 22.14 -0.68
CA GLY A 433 22.16 20.99 0.16
C GLY A 433 20.93 20.20 -0.30
N MET A 434 20.31 20.57 -1.43
CA MET A 434 19.18 19.86 -1.99
C MET A 434 19.63 18.60 -2.75
N LYS A 435 18.66 17.82 -3.20
CA LYS A 435 18.80 16.62 -4.04
C LYS A 435 17.93 16.76 -5.28
N TYR A 436 18.24 15.97 -6.30
CA TYR A 436 17.53 16.00 -7.57
C TYR A 436 17.15 14.59 -8.05
N ILE A 437 15.88 14.44 -8.45
CA ILE A 437 15.31 13.19 -8.97
C ILE A 437 14.62 13.46 -10.30
N LEU A 438 14.66 12.47 -11.20
CA LEU A 438 13.88 12.48 -12.43
C LEU A 438 13.13 11.16 -12.61
N ILE A 439 12.09 11.22 -13.43
CA ILE A 439 11.34 10.05 -13.89
C ILE A 439 12.14 9.23 -14.91
N LEU A 440 11.95 7.92 -14.91
CA LEU A 440 12.58 6.96 -15.79
C LEU A 440 11.56 5.87 -16.16
N ASP A 441 11.05 5.91 -17.39
CA ASP A 441 10.17 4.87 -17.92
C ASP A 441 10.97 3.66 -18.44
N PRO A 442 10.43 2.44 -18.36
CA PRO A 442 11.04 1.25 -18.94
C PRO A 442 10.98 1.22 -20.47
N GLY A 443 10.02 1.91 -21.09
CA GLY A 443 9.80 1.86 -22.53
C GLY A 443 10.90 2.57 -23.33
N ILE A 444 11.70 1.82 -24.09
CA ILE A 444 12.81 2.35 -24.89
C ILE A 444 12.36 2.62 -26.33
N SER A 445 12.43 3.87 -26.77
CA SER A 445 12.04 4.29 -28.12
C SER A 445 12.73 3.46 -29.22
N SER A 446 11.94 2.80 -30.05
CA SER A 446 12.41 1.96 -31.16
C SER A 446 12.38 2.67 -32.52
N SER A 447 11.91 3.91 -32.56
CA SER A 447 11.71 4.69 -33.80
C SER A 447 12.85 5.68 -34.10
N SER A 448 13.94 5.66 -33.33
CA SER A 448 15.09 6.54 -33.58
C SER A 448 15.91 6.05 -34.77
N THR A 449 16.55 6.97 -35.50
CA THR A 449 17.49 6.60 -36.57
C THR A 449 18.61 5.72 -35.98
N PRO A 450 18.98 4.59 -36.61
CA PRO A 450 20.03 3.72 -36.11
C PRO A 450 21.32 4.47 -35.78
N GLY A 451 21.91 4.21 -34.62
CA GLY A 451 23.14 4.86 -34.14
C GLY A 451 22.93 6.24 -33.50
N THR A 452 21.69 6.69 -33.31
CA THR A 452 21.38 8.00 -32.71
C THR A 452 20.76 7.92 -31.32
N TYR A 453 20.47 6.72 -30.82
CA TYR A 453 19.88 6.51 -29.50
C TYR A 453 20.52 5.29 -28.83
N PRO A 454 21.68 5.48 -28.17
CA PRO A 454 22.48 4.40 -27.60
C PRO A 454 21.72 3.40 -26.71
N PRO A 455 20.77 3.82 -25.84
CA PRO A 455 19.99 2.86 -25.05
C PRO A 455 19.29 1.80 -25.92
N PHE A 456 18.70 2.18 -27.05
CA PHE A 456 18.08 1.24 -27.97
C PHE A 456 19.13 0.48 -28.79
N ASP A 457 20.09 1.20 -29.39
CA ASP A 457 21.11 0.61 -30.26
C ASP A 457 21.95 -0.46 -29.54
N ASP A 458 22.34 -0.21 -28.29
CA ASP A 458 23.10 -1.16 -27.47
C ASP A 458 22.22 -2.25 -26.87
N GLY A 459 20.96 -1.93 -26.55
CA GLY A 459 19.98 -2.93 -26.14
C GLY A 459 19.72 -3.97 -27.24
N LEU A 460 19.66 -3.54 -28.50
CA LEU A 460 19.57 -4.42 -29.68
C LEU A 460 20.78 -5.35 -29.77
N LYS A 461 22.00 -4.81 -29.64
CA LYS A 461 23.24 -5.61 -29.72
C LYS A 461 23.33 -6.67 -28.63
N ARG A 462 22.77 -6.38 -27.45
CA ARG A 462 22.84 -7.23 -26.25
C ARG A 462 21.62 -8.12 -26.05
N ASP A 463 20.65 -8.06 -26.95
CA ASP A 463 19.43 -8.87 -26.93
C ASP A 463 18.62 -8.73 -25.61
N VAL A 464 18.45 -7.49 -25.13
CA VAL A 464 17.90 -7.21 -23.78
C VAL A 464 16.39 -7.04 -23.72
N PHE A 465 15.72 -6.97 -24.87
CA PHE A 465 14.29 -6.66 -24.97
C PHE A 465 13.40 -7.90 -24.98
N ILE A 466 12.19 -7.74 -24.46
CA ILE A 466 11.11 -8.74 -24.51
C ILE A 466 10.80 -9.08 -25.97
N LYS A 467 10.65 -10.38 -26.25
CA LYS A 467 10.36 -10.88 -27.59
C LYS A 467 8.91 -11.30 -27.74
N ASN A 468 8.35 -11.16 -28.93
CA ASN A 468 7.06 -11.74 -29.27
C ASN A 468 7.19 -13.27 -29.49
N ALA A 469 6.09 -13.92 -29.85
CA ALA A 469 6.05 -15.37 -30.08
C ALA A 469 6.92 -15.84 -31.26
N THR A 470 7.25 -14.98 -32.24
CA THR A 470 8.11 -15.30 -33.39
C THR A 470 9.60 -15.10 -33.09
N GLY A 471 9.95 -14.61 -31.90
CA GLY A 471 11.33 -14.35 -31.48
C GLY A 471 11.87 -12.98 -31.91
N GLN A 472 11.02 -12.12 -32.49
CA GLN A 472 11.34 -10.72 -32.77
C GLN A 472 11.06 -9.86 -31.54
N ILE A 473 11.61 -8.65 -31.49
CA ILE A 473 11.37 -7.73 -30.38
C ILE A 473 9.90 -7.30 -30.38
N LEU A 474 9.23 -7.42 -29.24
CA LEU A 474 7.88 -6.92 -29.07
C LEU A 474 7.91 -5.40 -28.98
N ILE A 475 7.10 -4.74 -29.82
CA ILE A 475 6.97 -3.29 -29.84
C ILE A 475 5.58 -2.90 -29.32
N GLY A 476 5.54 -2.20 -28.19
CA GLY A 476 4.34 -1.54 -27.70
C GLY A 476 4.38 -0.05 -28.00
N LYS A 477 3.68 0.75 -27.20
CA LYS A 477 3.68 2.22 -27.36
C LYS A 477 3.54 2.91 -26.01
N VAL A 478 4.44 3.84 -25.71
CA VAL A 478 4.32 4.75 -24.56
C VAL A 478 4.70 6.18 -24.99
N TRP A 479 5.16 7.00 -24.05
CA TRP A 479 5.40 8.44 -24.20
C TRP A 479 6.24 8.88 -25.41
N PRO A 480 7.39 8.24 -25.75
CA PRO A 480 8.16 8.57 -26.95
C PRO A 480 7.62 7.97 -28.25
N GLY A 481 6.48 7.26 -28.23
CA GLY A 481 5.91 6.57 -29.39
C GLY A 481 6.15 5.05 -29.32
N PRO A 482 6.43 4.38 -30.46
CA PRO A 482 6.76 2.95 -30.46
C PRO A 482 7.98 2.64 -29.58
N THR A 483 7.85 1.61 -28.73
CA THR A 483 8.86 1.25 -27.73
C THR A 483 9.08 -0.24 -27.61
N ALA A 484 10.34 -0.64 -27.42
CA ALA A 484 10.72 -1.95 -26.92
C ALA A 484 10.77 -1.93 -25.39
N PHE A 485 10.49 -3.08 -24.76
CA PHE A 485 10.45 -3.21 -23.30
C PHE A 485 11.62 -4.08 -22.83
N PRO A 486 12.48 -3.61 -21.92
CA PRO A 486 13.55 -4.41 -21.34
C PRO A 486 13.02 -5.61 -20.57
N ASP A 487 13.72 -6.74 -20.67
CA ASP A 487 13.46 -7.92 -19.84
C ASP A 487 14.37 -7.93 -18.61
N PHE A 488 13.91 -7.36 -17.49
CA PHE A 488 14.71 -7.28 -16.25
C PHE A 488 14.96 -8.63 -15.56
N THR A 489 14.32 -9.72 -16.03
CA THR A 489 14.64 -11.08 -15.57
C THR A 489 15.98 -11.56 -16.14
N ASN A 490 16.41 -11.01 -17.27
CA ASN A 490 17.69 -11.30 -17.91
C ASN A 490 18.86 -10.59 -17.17
N PRO A 491 19.87 -11.32 -16.68
CA PRO A 491 21.07 -10.71 -16.09
C PRO A 491 21.78 -9.71 -17.02
N ASP A 492 21.81 -9.96 -18.33
CA ASP A 492 22.46 -9.07 -19.29
C ASP A 492 21.71 -7.74 -19.43
N THR A 493 20.38 -7.76 -19.32
CA THR A 493 19.54 -6.56 -19.28
C THR A 493 19.83 -5.73 -18.03
N ARG A 494 20.06 -6.35 -16.87
CA ARG A 494 20.43 -5.62 -15.64
C ARG A 494 21.76 -4.88 -15.80
N GLN A 495 22.76 -5.52 -16.42
CA GLN A 495 24.02 -4.86 -16.70
C GLN A 495 23.85 -3.74 -17.75
N TRP A 496 23.02 -3.93 -18.78
CA TRP A 496 22.72 -2.88 -19.77
C TRP A 496 22.03 -1.68 -19.14
N TRP A 497 21.09 -1.92 -18.23
CA TRP A 497 20.40 -0.88 -17.49
C TRP A 497 21.36 -0.10 -16.60
N GLU A 498 22.25 -0.80 -15.89
CA GLU A 498 23.31 -0.19 -15.10
C GLU A 498 24.24 0.69 -15.96
N ASP A 499 24.64 0.22 -17.14
CA ASP A 499 25.50 0.97 -18.05
C ASP A 499 24.78 2.25 -18.55
N CYS A 500 23.48 2.14 -18.91
CA CYS A 500 22.67 3.30 -19.30
C CYS A 500 22.53 4.34 -18.17
N ILE A 501 22.26 3.89 -16.95
CA ILE A 501 22.18 4.77 -15.77
C ILE A 501 23.54 5.41 -15.49
N ARG A 502 24.64 4.64 -15.59
CA ARG A 502 26.00 5.15 -15.35
C ARG A 502 26.38 6.22 -16.36
N ASP A 503 26.10 5.98 -17.63
CA ASP A 503 26.38 6.93 -18.71
C ASP A 503 25.57 8.22 -18.55
N PHE A 504 24.29 8.11 -18.17
CA PHE A 504 23.47 9.29 -17.90
C PHE A 504 23.93 10.03 -16.63
N HIS A 505 24.19 9.31 -15.54
CA HIS A 505 24.66 9.87 -14.27
C HIS A 505 26.02 10.59 -14.43
N SER A 506 26.88 10.13 -15.34
CA SER A 506 28.15 10.82 -15.65
C SER A 506 27.98 12.23 -16.21
N LYS A 507 26.79 12.53 -16.77
CA LYS A 507 26.42 13.83 -17.33
C LYS A 507 25.57 14.63 -16.36
N VAL A 508 24.61 13.98 -15.69
CA VAL A 508 23.67 14.61 -14.77
C VAL A 508 23.71 13.81 -13.45
N PRO A 509 24.33 14.32 -12.38
CA PRO A 509 24.54 13.56 -11.15
C PRO A 509 23.25 13.48 -10.30
N VAL A 510 22.28 12.68 -10.76
CA VAL A 510 21.00 12.45 -10.07
C VAL A 510 21.18 11.73 -8.73
N ASP A 511 20.30 12.01 -7.76
CA ASP A 511 20.38 11.44 -6.41
C ASP A 511 19.47 10.23 -6.17
N GLY A 512 18.58 9.97 -7.12
CA GLY A 512 17.63 8.88 -7.09
C GLY A 512 16.87 8.82 -8.40
N LEU A 513 16.11 7.75 -8.61
CA LEU A 513 15.33 7.54 -9.82
C LEU A 513 13.89 7.20 -9.44
N TRP A 514 12.97 7.85 -10.13
CA TRP A 514 11.55 7.52 -10.10
C TRP A 514 11.25 6.63 -11.30
N ILE A 515 10.99 5.35 -11.08
CA ILE A 515 10.63 4.41 -12.15
C ILE A 515 9.11 4.32 -12.27
N ASP A 516 8.59 4.70 -13.43
CA ASP A 516 7.15 4.81 -13.70
C ASP A 516 6.75 3.93 -14.88
N MET A 517 5.44 3.78 -15.14
CA MET A 517 4.92 3.02 -16.29
C MET A 517 5.31 1.54 -16.29
N ASN A 518 5.61 0.98 -15.12
CA ASN A 518 6.32 -0.29 -14.95
C ASN A 518 5.45 -1.45 -14.47
N GLU A 519 4.16 -1.41 -14.80
CA GLU A 519 3.27 -2.56 -14.67
C GLU A 519 3.67 -3.76 -15.54
N PRO A 520 4.12 -3.65 -16.81
CA PRO A 520 4.43 -2.47 -17.65
C PRO A 520 3.23 -1.92 -18.42
N ALA A 521 3.11 -0.59 -18.47
CA ALA A 521 2.07 0.09 -19.19
C ALA A 521 2.32 0.12 -20.71
N SER A 522 1.25 0.01 -21.49
CA SER A 522 1.26 0.23 -22.94
C SER A 522 -0.03 0.91 -23.40
N PHE A 523 0.11 1.94 -24.23
CA PHE A 523 -1.01 2.68 -24.84
C PHE A 523 -1.68 1.94 -26.00
N VAL A 524 -1.13 0.79 -26.39
CA VAL A 524 -1.76 -0.17 -27.30
C VAL A 524 -1.96 -1.49 -26.57
N GLN A 525 -3.04 -2.19 -26.90
CA GLN A 525 -3.34 -3.50 -26.33
C GLN A 525 -2.36 -4.54 -26.89
N GLY A 526 -1.48 -5.05 -26.03
CA GLY A 526 -0.51 -6.06 -26.40
C GLY A 526 0.71 -5.52 -27.12
N SER A 527 0.59 -5.30 -28.43
CA SER A 527 1.68 -4.76 -29.26
C SER A 527 1.12 -3.94 -30.42
N VAL A 528 1.99 -3.21 -31.12
CA VAL A 528 1.60 -2.48 -32.35
C VAL A 528 1.15 -3.40 -33.48
N GLU A 529 1.49 -4.69 -33.42
CA GLU A 529 1.07 -5.74 -34.36
C GLU A 529 -0.09 -6.59 -33.82
N GLY A 530 -0.61 -6.27 -32.63
CA GLY A 530 -1.54 -7.12 -31.89
C GLY A 530 -0.84 -8.29 -31.20
N CYS A 531 -1.62 -9.27 -30.75
CA CYS A 531 -1.13 -10.49 -30.11
C CYS A 531 -1.56 -11.72 -30.90
N PRO A 532 -0.78 -12.82 -30.86
CA PRO A 532 -1.20 -14.07 -31.49
C PRO A 532 -2.43 -14.65 -30.79
N ASP A 533 -3.28 -15.35 -31.54
CA ASP A 533 -4.35 -16.13 -30.93
C ASP A 533 -3.75 -17.36 -30.24
N SER A 534 -3.85 -17.43 -28.91
CA SER A 534 -3.30 -18.51 -28.09
C SER A 534 -4.00 -18.61 -26.75
N ASP A 535 -3.90 -19.78 -26.11
CA ASP A 535 -4.42 -20.03 -24.76
C ASP A 535 -3.84 -19.08 -23.68
N LEU A 536 -2.72 -18.39 -23.94
CA LEU A 536 -2.16 -17.41 -23.01
C LEU A 536 -2.82 -16.03 -23.14
N GLU A 537 -3.23 -15.64 -24.35
CA GLU A 537 -3.98 -14.38 -24.56
C GLU A 537 -5.47 -14.56 -24.23
N ASN A 538 -6.00 -15.76 -24.49
CA ASN A 538 -7.39 -16.15 -24.27
C ASN A 538 -7.45 -17.36 -23.30
N PRO A 539 -7.06 -17.19 -22.03
CA PRO A 539 -7.08 -18.29 -21.06
C PRO A 539 -8.51 -18.77 -20.79
N PRO A 540 -8.69 -20.03 -20.34
CA PRO A 540 -10.01 -20.59 -20.02
C PRO A 540 -10.73 -19.84 -18.90
N TYR A 541 -9.99 -19.06 -18.10
CA TYR A 541 -10.50 -18.15 -17.09
C TYR A 541 -9.72 -16.85 -17.12
N THR A 542 -10.43 -15.73 -17.12
CA THR A 542 -9.84 -14.40 -17.00
C THR A 542 -10.45 -13.74 -15.75
N PRO A 543 -9.64 -13.41 -14.73
CA PRO A 543 -10.07 -12.58 -13.60
C PRO A 543 -10.75 -11.29 -14.06
N SER A 544 -11.50 -10.65 -13.17
CA SER A 544 -12.21 -9.39 -13.42
C SER A 544 -11.29 -8.17 -13.59
N VAL A 545 -10.33 -8.24 -14.51
CA VAL A 545 -9.38 -7.16 -14.83
C VAL A 545 -10.07 -6.03 -15.60
N VAL A 546 -9.63 -4.79 -15.38
CA VAL A 546 -10.10 -3.65 -16.16
C VAL A 546 -9.82 -3.88 -17.65
N GLY A 547 -10.85 -3.73 -18.49
CA GLY A 547 -10.78 -3.99 -19.92
C GLY A 547 -11.00 -5.45 -20.33
N GLY A 548 -11.24 -6.36 -19.37
CA GLY A 548 -11.72 -7.72 -19.59
C GLY A 548 -10.75 -8.68 -20.28
N ARG A 549 -9.48 -8.28 -20.45
CA ARG A 549 -8.41 -9.09 -21.07
C ARG A 549 -7.09 -8.80 -20.37
N LEU A 550 -6.27 -9.83 -20.16
CA LEU A 550 -4.98 -9.70 -19.46
C LEU A 550 -4.01 -8.74 -20.15
N ASN A 551 -4.05 -8.64 -21.49
CA ASN A 551 -3.20 -7.73 -22.27
C ASN A 551 -3.78 -6.30 -22.42
N SER A 552 -4.86 -5.96 -21.71
CA SER A 552 -5.41 -4.60 -21.71
C SER A 552 -4.51 -3.65 -20.93
N GLY A 553 -4.03 -2.59 -21.60
CA GLY A 553 -3.12 -1.61 -21.01
C GLY A 553 -1.69 -2.13 -20.79
N THR A 554 -1.34 -3.30 -21.35
CA THR A 554 -0.01 -3.92 -21.19
C THR A 554 0.38 -4.74 -22.43
N LEU A 555 1.42 -5.57 -22.32
CA LEU A 555 2.02 -6.36 -23.40
C LEU A 555 1.25 -7.66 -23.68
N CYS A 556 1.61 -8.36 -24.76
CA CYS A 556 1.07 -9.70 -25.05
C CYS A 556 1.47 -10.71 -23.97
N MET A 557 0.54 -11.55 -23.54
CA MET A 557 0.77 -12.57 -22.51
C MET A 557 1.76 -13.66 -22.95
N SER A 558 1.73 -13.99 -24.24
CA SER A 558 2.64 -14.92 -24.90
C SER A 558 4.03 -14.36 -25.15
N ALA A 559 4.29 -13.09 -24.83
CA ALA A 559 5.61 -12.49 -24.96
C ALA A 559 6.64 -13.22 -24.09
N ARG A 560 7.84 -13.39 -24.62
CA ARG A 560 8.92 -14.18 -24.05
C ARG A 560 9.92 -13.30 -23.33
N GLN A 561 10.11 -13.62 -22.06
CA GLN A 561 11.20 -13.15 -21.21
C GLN A 561 12.16 -14.32 -20.94
N LYS A 562 13.34 -14.04 -20.39
CA LYS A 562 14.40 -15.00 -20.12
C LYS A 562 13.93 -16.12 -19.18
N MET A 563 13.14 -15.78 -18.17
CA MET A 563 12.66 -16.73 -17.18
C MET A 563 11.38 -17.48 -17.59
N SER A 564 10.46 -16.84 -18.30
CA SER A 564 9.15 -17.40 -18.64
C SER A 564 8.39 -16.52 -19.64
N PHE A 565 7.11 -16.82 -19.88
CA PHE A 565 6.21 -15.92 -20.59
C PHE A 565 5.76 -14.75 -19.71
N HIS A 566 5.41 -13.64 -20.34
CA HIS A 566 4.88 -12.46 -19.65
C HIS A 566 3.61 -12.79 -18.85
N TYR A 567 2.78 -13.74 -19.30
CA TYR A 567 1.65 -14.30 -18.55
C TYR A 567 1.98 -14.68 -17.09
N ASN A 568 3.18 -15.21 -16.84
CA ASN A 568 3.63 -15.59 -15.50
C ASN A 568 4.38 -14.45 -14.77
N LEU A 569 5.04 -13.57 -15.52
CA LEU A 569 6.01 -12.60 -15.02
C LEU A 569 5.49 -11.17 -14.95
N HIS A 570 4.30 -10.89 -15.49
CA HIS A 570 3.75 -9.55 -15.59
C HIS A 570 3.73 -8.82 -14.25
N ASN A 571 3.15 -9.43 -13.20
CA ASN A 571 3.12 -8.83 -11.86
C ASN A 571 4.51 -8.64 -11.23
N LEU A 572 5.58 -9.19 -11.81
CA LEU A 572 6.96 -9.04 -11.34
C LEU A 572 7.74 -7.94 -12.09
N TYR A 573 7.17 -7.31 -13.11
CA TYR A 573 7.92 -6.37 -13.96
C TYR A 573 8.50 -5.20 -13.14
N GLY A 574 7.65 -4.50 -12.38
CA GLY A 574 8.08 -3.40 -11.51
C GLY A 574 9.07 -3.84 -10.42
N LEU A 575 8.88 -5.02 -9.83
CA LEU A 575 9.82 -5.57 -8.84
C LEU A 575 11.21 -5.84 -9.44
N THR A 576 11.26 -6.43 -10.63
CA THR A 576 12.53 -6.76 -11.29
C THR A 576 13.24 -5.51 -11.83
N GLU A 577 12.51 -4.50 -12.29
CA GLU A 577 13.07 -3.18 -12.62
C GLU A 577 13.60 -2.45 -11.39
N ALA A 578 12.84 -2.42 -10.29
CA ALA A 578 13.26 -1.81 -9.03
C ALA A 578 14.55 -2.44 -8.51
N TYR A 579 14.65 -3.77 -8.56
CA TYR A 579 15.88 -4.49 -8.21
C TYR A 579 17.07 -4.10 -9.11
N ALA A 580 16.86 -4.01 -10.42
CA ALA A 580 17.91 -3.61 -11.37
C ALA A 580 18.37 -2.17 -11.12
N THR A 581 17.43 -1.25 -10.92
CA THR A 581 17.67 0.18 -10.69
C THR A 581 18.35 0.42 -9.35
N HIS A 582 17.88 -0.21 -8.27
CA HIS A 582 18.50 -0.15 -6.95
C HIS A 582 19.95 -0.65 -7.01
N SER A 583 20.18 -1.81 -7.64
CA SER A 583 21.52 -2.39 -7.80
C SER A 583 22.47 -1.48 -8.59
N ALA A 584 21.96 -0.83 -9.65
CA ALA A 584 22.74 0.10 -10.46
C ALA A 584 23.14 1.35 -9.64
N LEU A 585 22.16 2.00 -8.99
CA LEU A 585 22.43 3.19 -8.16
C LEU A 585 23.39 2.89 -7.01
N LEU A 586 23.26 1.71 -6.38
CA LEU A 586 24.17 1.26 -5.33
C LEU A 586 25.62 1.22 -5.82
N LYS A 587 25.87 0.64 -7.00
CA LYS A 587 27.23 0.54 -7.57
C LYS A 587 27.77 1.89 -8.05
N ILE A 588 26.92 2.72 -8.67
CA ILE A 588 27.30 3.99 -9.28
C ILE A 588 27.58 5.05 -8.20
N ARG A 589 26.68 5.18 -7.22
CA ARG A 589 26.77 6.23 -6.19
C ARG A 589 27.50 5.79 -4.93
N ARG A 590 27.55 4.47 -4.66
CA ARG A 590 28.12 3.89 -3.41
C ARG A 590 27.51 4.49 -2.14
N LYS A 591 26.23 4.85 -2.24
CA LYS A 591 25.37 5.39 -1.20
C LYS A 591 24.04 4.65 -1.27
N ARG A 592 23.23 4.76 -0.23
CA ARG A 592 21.87 4.20 -0.20
C ARG A 592 21.09 4.67 -1.44
N PRO A 593 20.58 3.75 -2.24
CA PRO A 593 19.76 4.11 -3.39
C PRO A 593 18.45 4.74 -2.94
N PHE A 594 17.98 5.71 -3.71
CA PHE A 594 16.58 6.09 -3.70
C PHE A 594 15.95 5.67 -5.02
N VAL A 595 15.01 4.74 -4.91
CA VAL A 595 14.14 4.31 -6.02
C VAL A 595 12.70 4.51 -5.55
N LEU A 596 11.87 5.10 -6.41
CA LEU A 596 10.44 5.19 -6.20
C LEU A 596 9.74 4.51 -7.38
N SER A 597 8.98 3.44 -7.12
CA SER A 597 8.30 2.61 -8.12
C SER A 597 6.79 2.76 -8.06
N ARG A 598 6.11 2.67 -9.21
CA ARG A 598 4.65 2.61 -9.26
C ARG A 598 4.18 1.19 -8.98
N SER A 599 4.55 0.29 -9.88
CA SER A 599 4.22 -1.14 -9.83
C SER A 599 4.98 -1.84 -8.71
N SER A 600 4.33 -2.81 -8.08
CA SER A 600 4.89 -3.54 -6.94
C SER A 600 4.43 -4.98 -6.84
N PHE A 601 5.25 -5.79 -6.15
CA PHE A 601 5.00 -7.17 -5.78
C PHE A 601 5.70 -7.44 -4.43
N PRO A 602 5.30 -8.45 -3.63
CA PRO A 602 5.98 -8.87 -2.42
C PRO A 602 7.51 -8.85 -2.53
N GLY A 603 8.16 -8.12 -1.62
CA GLY A 603 9.62 -7.93 -1.58
C GLY A 603 10.11 -6.60 -2.15
N ILE A 604 9.25 -5.79 -2.79
CA ILE A 604 9.62 -4.48 -3.38
C ILE A 604 10.29 -3.53 -2.37
N GLY A 605 9.86 -3.57 -1.09
CA GLY A 605 10.35 -2.69 -0.04
C GLY A 605 11.84 -2.83 0.28
N ARG A 606 12.48 -3.92 -0.19
CA ARG A 606 13.94 -4.12 -0.12
C ARG A 606 14.72 -3.22 -1.07
N PHE A 607 14.06 -2.69 -2.10
CA PHE A 607 14.71 -2.04 -3.23
C PHE A 607 14.14 -0.67 -3.56
N SER A 608 12.90 -0.38 -3.16
CA SER A 608 12.19 0.83 -3.56
C SER A 608 11.15 1.25 -2.53
N GLY A 609 10.87 2.55 -2.47
CA GLY A 609 9.58 3.07 -2.01
C GLY A 609 8.51 2.95 -3.09
N VAL A 610 7.25 3.20 -2.72
CA VAL A 610 6.10 3.22 -3.64
C VAL A 610 5.28 4.48 -3.40
N TRP A 611 4.64 5.04 -4.43
CA TRP A 611 3.56 6.01 -4.25
C TRP A 611 2.26 5.44 -4.80
N THR A 612 1.12 5.90 -4.28
CA THR A 612 -0.21 5.32 -4.58
C THR A 612 -0.77 5.72 -5.95
N GLY A 613 0.09 6.15 -6.88
CA GLY A 613 -0.27 6.53 -8.23
C GLY A 613 -1.12 7.79 -8.36
N ASP A 614 -1.88 7.83 -9.46
CA ASP A 614 -2.53 9.01 -10.05
C ASP A 614 -3.85 9.34 -9.36
N VAL A 615 -3.79 9.64 -8.06
CA VAL A 615 -4.96 10.00 -7.24
C VAL A 615 -5.57 11.33 -7.68
N ARG A 616 -6.90 11.48 -7.57
CA ARG A 616 -7.59 12.74 -7.90
C ARG A 616 -7.48 13.77 -6.78
N SER A 617 -7.56 15.05 -7.12
CA SER A 617 -7.66 16.17 -6.18
C SER A 617 -9.07 16.32 -5.62
N ASP A 618 -9.48 15.36 -4.78
CA ASP A 618 -10.76 15.40 -4.06
C ASP A 618 -10.62 14.89 -2.60
N TRP A 619 -11.62 15.18 -1.77
CA TRP A 619 -11.65 14.79 -0.36
C TRP A 619 -11.76 13.28 -0.15
N GLU A 620 -12.30 12.56 -1.14
CA GLU A 620 -12.42 11.11 -1.11
C GLU A 620 -11.03 10.48 -1.18
N GLN A 621 -10.21 10.87 -2.16
CA GLN A 621 -8.85 10.42 -2.34
C GLN A 621 -7.94 10.83 -1.18
N LEU A 622 -8.13 12.04 -0.61
CA LEU A 622 -7.48 12.43 0.65
C LEU A 622 -7.78 11.44 1.79
N ARG A 623 -9.03 10.98 1.91
CA ARG A 623 -9.41 10.00 2.94
C ARG A 623 -8.82 8.63 2.65
N PHE A 624 -8.91 8.15 1.41
CA PHE A 624 -8.48 6.79 1.04
C PHE A 624 -6.96 6.63 0.93
N SER A 625 -6.19 7.72 0.88
CA SER A 625 -4.73 7.64 0.98
C SER A 625 -4.26 7.03 2.30
N ILE A 626 -5.02 7.20 3.40
CA ILE A 626 -4.67 6.62 4.72
C ILE A 626 -4.68 5.09 4.65
N PRO A 627 -5.81 4.41 4.32
CA PRO A 627 -5.80 2.96 4.21
C PRO A 627 -4.80 2.45 3.16
N ALA A 628 -4.55 3.17 2.06
CA ALA A 628 -3.52 2.78 1.09
C ALA A 628 -2.11 2.78 1.69
N VAL A 629 -1.70 3.85 2.39
CA VAL A 629 -0.40 3.93 3.10
C VAL A 629 -0.27 2.84 4.17
N LEU A 630 -1.36 2.56 4.89
CA LEU A 630 -1.38 1.53 5.92
C LEU A 630 -1.27 0.12 5.32
N GLN A 631 -1.93 -0.16 4.20
CA GLN A 631 -1.80 -1.44 3.50
C GLN A 631 -0.36 -1.68 3.04
N PHE A 632 0.30 -0.70 2.42
CA PHE A 632 1.70 -0.83 2.04
C PHE A 632 2.65 -1.03 3.22
N SER A 633 2.29 -0.49 4.39
CA SER A 633 3.02 -0.77 5.63
C SER A 633 2.90 -2.25 6.04
N LEU A 634 1.73 -2.88 5.85
CA LEU A 634 1.55 -4.33 6.04
C LEU A 634 2.30 -5.16 4.98
N PHE A 635 2.47 -4.63 3.76
CA PHE A 635 3.23 -5.28 2.70
C PHE A 635 4.75 -5.16 2.84
N GLY A 636 5.26 -4.52 3.90
CA GLY A 636 6.69 -4.29 4.09
C GLY A 636 7.26 -3.20 3.20
N VAL A 637 6.44 -2.21 2.83
CA VAL A 637 6.85 -1.04 2.04
C VAL A 637 6.61 0.22 2.87
N PRO A 638 7.43 0.48 3.90
CA PRO A 638 7.20 1.59 4.81
C PRO A 638 7.45 2.96 4.15
N LEU A 639 8.29 3.05 3.11
CA LEU A 639 8.51 4.29 2.36
C LEU A 639 7.41 4.47 1.32
N VAL A 640 6.24 4.94 1.78
CA VAL A 640 5.03 5.10 0.97
C VAL A 640 4.30 6.40 1.25
N GLY A 641 3.61 6.95 0.24
CA GLY A 641 2.77 8.14 0.33
C GLY A 641 1.90 8.35 -0.91
N ALA A 642 0.92 9.23 -0.81
CA ALA A 642 0.10 9.68 -1.94
C ALA A 642 0.57 11.05 -2.44
N ASP A 643 0.26 11.39 -3.69
CA ASP A 643 0.54 12.72 -4.23
C ASP A 643 -0.29 13.79 -3.50
N ILE A 644 0.40 14.65 -2.76
CA ILE A 644 -0.22 15.62 -1.88
C ILE A 644 -0.92 16.70 -2.70
N CYS A 645 -2.14 17.04 -2.26
CA CYS A 645 -3.12 17.89 -2.95
C CYS A 645 -3.82 17.24 -4.16
N GLY A 646 -3.47 15.99 -4.46
CA GLY A 646 -3.98 15.19 -5.57
C GLY A 646 -3.22 15.46 -6.87
N PHE A 647 -3.16 14.43 -7.73
CA PHE A 647 -2.51 14.49 -9.03
C PHE A 647 -3.48 14.90 -10.13
N GLY A 648 -4.65 14.25 -10.23
CA GLY A 648 -5.64 14.50 -11.28
C GLY A 648 -6.70 15.54 -10.91
N GLY A 649 -6.88 16.57 -11.73
CA GLY A 649 -7.85 17.65 -11.50
C GLY A 649 -7.30 18.80 -10.65
N ASN A 650 -8.03 19.93 -10.62
CA ASN A 650 -7.60 21.09 -9.84
C ASN A 650 -7.90 20.91 -8.36
N THR A 651 -6.88 21.07 -7.52
CA THR A 651 -7.06 21.16 -6.07
C THR A 651 -7.73 22.47 -5.65
N THR A 652 -8.13 22.56 -4.38
CA THR A 652 -8.59 23.81 -3.75
C THR A 652 -7.65 24.17 -2.61
N GLU A 653 -7.62 25.45 -2.20
CA GLU A 653 -6.76 25.90 -1.09
C GLU A 653 -7.05 25.10 0.19
N GLU A 654 -8.32 24.93 0.55
CA GLU A 654 -8.72 24.16 1.75
C GLU A 654 -8.26 22.71 1.66
N LEU A 655 -8.54 22.03 0.54
CA LEU A 655 -8.11 20.65 0.32
C LEU A 655 -6.60 20.53 0.41
N CYS A 656 -5.85 21.43 -0.22
CA CYS A 656 -4.40 21.38 -0.23
C CYS A 656 -3.79 21.70 1.14
N VAL A 657 -4.39 22.59 1.96
CA VAL A 657 -4.00 22.76 3.37
C VAL A 657 -4.18 21.45 4.14
N ARG A 658 -5.36 20.83 4.07
CA ARG A 658 -5.64 19.56 4.79
C ARG A 658 -4.76 18.41 4.30
N TRP A 659 -4.47 18.35 3.00
CA TRP A 659 -3.61 17.32 2.44
C TRP A 659 -2.13 17.57 2.77
N MET A 660 -1.65 18.81 2.80
CA MET A 660 -0.29 19.11 3.29
C MET A 660 -0.14 18.77 4.78
N GLN A 661 -1.17 19.02 5.58
CA GLN A 661 -1.23 18.61 6.99
C GLN A 661 -1.15 17.09 7.16
N LEU A 662 -2.00 16.32 6.46
CA LEU A 662 -1.96 14.86 6.50
C LEU A 662 -0.65 14.31 5.91
N GLY A 663 -0.27 14.81 4.74
CA GLY A 663 0.89 14.36 3.97
C GLY A 663 2.21 14.61 4.68
N ALA A 664 2.29 15.61 5.58
CA ALA A 664 3.43 15.78 6.48
C ALA A 664 3.72 14.54 7.34
N PHE A 665 2.73 13.65 7.50
CA PHE A 665 2.84 12.37 8.21
C PHE A 665 2.84 11.14 7.30
N TYR A 666 2.86 11.28 5.97
CA TYR A 666 3.22 10.14 5.12
C TYR A 666 4.70 9.82 5.30
N PRO A 667 5.10 8.54 5.41
CA PRO A 667 6.51 8.19 5.45
C PRO A 667 7.30 8.75 4.24
N PHE A 668 6.74 8.67 3.03
CA PHE A 668 7.21 9.38 1.85
C PHE A 668 6.31 10.59 1.55
N MET A 669 6.87 11.80 1.49
CA MET A 669 6.10 13.05 1.36
C MET A 669 6.44 13.78 0.05
N ARG A 670 5.55 13.69 -0.95
CA ARG A 670 5.68 14.41 -2.22
C ARG A 670 4.40 15.16 -2.60
N ASN A 671 4.52 16.42 -2.97
CA ASN A 671 3.49 17.11 -3.74
C ASN A 671 3.83 16.96 -5.23
N HIS A 672 2.90 16.40 -6.00
CA HIS A 672 3.02 16.18 -7.44
C HIS A 672 1.68 16.47 -8.10
N ASN A 673 1.72 16.95 -9.34
CA ASN A 673 0.58 17.51 -10.04
C ASN A 673 0.61 17.16 -11.52
N ASP A 674 -0.55 16.93 -12.11
CA ASP A 674 -0.69 16.68 -13.54
C ASP A 674 -0.52 17.98 -14.36
N LYS A 675 -0.16 17.81 -15.63
CA LYS A 675 0.16 18.88 -16.58
C LYS A 675 -0.96 19.90 -16.82
N PRO A 676 -2.25 19.53 -16.98
CA PRO A 676 -3.30 20.47 -17.31
C PRO A 676 -3.80 21.27 -16.10
N ASN A 677 -3.38 20.90 -14.88
CA ASN A 677 -3.92 21.47 -13.66
C ASN A 677 -3.28 22.82 -13.31
N ALA A 678 -4.02 23.61 -12.54
CA ALA A 678 -3.52 24.79 -11.85
C ALA A 678 -2.33 24.44 -10.95
N ALA A 679 -1.43 25.41 -10.77
CA ALA A 679 -0.29 25.32 -9.86
C ALA A 679 -0.77 25.02 -8.42
N GLN A 680 -0.04 24.19 -7.69
CA GLN A 680 -0.40 23.76 -6.32
C GLN A 680 0.83 23.62 -5.40
N GLU A 681 1.94 24.21 -5.79
CA GLU A 681 3.12 24.40 -4.96
C GLU A 681 2.72 25.28 -3.75
N PRO A 682 3.19 25.01 -2.51
CA PRO A 682 2.70 25.72 -1.33
C PRO A 682 2.69 27.26 -1.43
N TYR A 683 3.69 27.85 -2.09
CA TYR A 683 3.83 29.31 -2.25
C TYR A 683 2.77 29.96 -3.15
N VAL A 684 1.93 29.20 -3.87
CA VAL A 684 0.92 29.77 -4.78
C VAL A 684 -0.39 30.16 -4.07
N PHE A 685 -0.59 29.69 -2.83
CA PHE A 685 -1.81 29.89 -2.05
C PHE A 685 -1.78 31.17 -1.20
N GLY A 686 -2.92 31.51 -0.59
CA GLY A 686 -3.03 32.63 0.34
C GLY A 686 -2.15 32.51 1.57
N GLN A 687 -1.76 33.64 2.18
CA GLN A 687 -0.81 33.69 3.29
C GLN A 687 -1.20 32.84 4.52
N GLN A 688 -2.50 32.70 4.81
CA GLN A 688 -2.97 31.83 5.89
C GLN A 688 -2.76 30.35 5.58
N ALA A 689 -3.09 29.92 4.35
CA ALA A 689 -2.83 28.58 3.87
C ALA A 689 -1.32 28.27 3.86
N GLN A 690 -0.51 29.22 3.37
CA GLN A 690 0.95 29.10 3.42
C GLN A 690 1.47 28.90 4.84
N ALA A 691 0.99 29.67 5.82
CA ALA A 691 1.39 29.53 7.21
C ALA A 691 1.05 28.14 7.78
N ALA A 692 -0.15 27.61 7.47
CA ALA A 692 -0.57 26.26 7.87
C ALA A 692 0.30 25.17 7.23
N MET A 693 0.52 25.24 5.92
CA MET A 693 1.39 24.30 5.19
C MET A 693 2.84 24.35 5.69
N ARG A 694 3.36 25.55 5.97
CA ARG A 694 4.71 25.78 6.49
C ARG A 694 4.85 25.17 7.88
N SER A 695 3.85 25.36 8.75
CA SER A 695 3.81 24.76 10.08
C SER A 695 3.83 23.22 10.01
N ALA A 696 3.03 22.61 9.12
CA ALA A 696 3.04 21.17 8.92
C ALA A 696 4.41 20.64 8.45
N LEU A 697 5.07 21.34 7.52
CA LEU A 697 6.42 21.00 7.06
C LEU A 697 7.46 21.13 8.17
N TYR A 698 7.47 22.24 8.92
CA TYR A 698 8.41 22.40 10.04
C TYR A 698 8.21 21.33 11.14
N LEU A 699 6.96 20.96 11.42
CA LEU A 699 6.65 19.88 12.35
C LEU A 699 7.24 18.55 11.87
N ARG A 700 7.05 18.20 10.59
CA ARG A 700 7.68 17.01 9.99
C ARG A 700 9.20 17.06 10.14
N TYR A 701 9.84 18.15 9.73
CA TYR A 701 11.30 18.29 9.77
C TYR A 701 11.85 18.17 11.20
N SER A 702 11.10 18.65 12.19
CA SER A 702 11.46 18.48 13.59
C SER A 702 11.39 17.01 14.04
N LEU A 703 10.45 16.24 13.50
CA LEU A 703 10.23 14.82 13.83
C LEU A 703 11.09 13.84 13.01
N LEU A 704 11.93 14.31 12.07
CA LEU A 704 12.73 13.43 11.23
C LEU A 704 13.68 12.49 12.01
N PRO A 705 14.30 12.86 13.15
CA PRO A 705 15.08 11.90 13.93
C PRO A 705 14.26 10.72 14.45
N PHE A 706 13.03 11.00 14.88
CA PHE A 706 12.08 9.96 15.29
C PHE A 706 11.65 9.09 14.10
N LEU A 707 11.23 9.72 12.99
CA LEU A 707 10.84 8.98 11.78
C LEU A 707 11.98 8.10 11.25
N TYR A 708 13.21 8.61 11.24
CA TYR A 708 14.39 7.88 10.82
C TYR A 708 14.71 6.70 11.74
N THR A 709 14.48 6.86 13.05
CA THR A 709 14.60 5.76 14.01
C THR A 709 13.53 4.67 13.76
N LEU A 710 12.30 5.04 13.41
CA LEU A 710 11.27 4.07 13.01
C LEU A 710 11.66 3.30 11.74
N PHE A 711 12.28 3.97 10.76
CA PHE A 711 12.81 3.28 9.57
C PHE A 711 13.96 2.33 9.93
N HIS A 712 14.79 2.67 10.91
CA HIS A 712 15.79 1.75 11.44
C HIS A 712 15.14 0.51 12.09
N HIS A 713 14.07 0.66 12.87
CA HIS A 713 13.32 -0.49 13.41
C HIS A 713 12.69 -1.34 12.30
N ALA A 714 12.16 -0.71 11.25
CA ALA A 714 11.63 -1.42 10.08
C ALA A 714 12.72 -2.25 9.39
N HIS A 715 13.87 -1.64 9.13
CA HIS A 715 15.01 -2.26 8.45
C HIS A 715 15.63 -3.41 9.24
N THR A 716 15.70 -3.31 10.57
CA THR A 716 16.43 -4.27 11.41
C THR A 716 15.55 -5.30 12.11
N SER A 717 14.29 -4.95 12.39
CA SER A 717 13.39 -5.72 13.25
C SER A 717 11.99 -5.95 12.65
N ALA A 718 11.81 -5.56 11.38
CA ALA A 718 10.56 -5.68 10.62
C ALA A 718 9.37 -4.95 11.26
N GLU A 719 9.63 -3.86 11.97
CA GLU A 719 8.58 -3.00 12.49
C GLU A 719 7.89 -2.17 11.39
N THR A 720 6.66 -1.74 11.65
CA THR A 720 5.93 -0.83 10.76
C THR A 720 6.16 0.63 11.13
N VAL A 721 6.27 1.53 10.14
CA VAL A 721 6.49 2.96 10.37
C VAL A 721 5.15 3.68 10.59
N ALA A 722 4.38 3.89 9.52
CA ALA A 722 2.96 4.22 9.64
C ALA A 722 2.22 2.92 9.95
N ARG A 723 1.41 2.87 11.02
CA ARG A 723 0.75 1.64 11.42
C ARG A 723 -0.71 1.83 11.84
N PRO A 724 -1.60 0.87 11.49
CA PRO A 724 -2.96 0.85 11.99
C PRO A 724 -3.01 0.78 13.52
N LEU A 725 -4.06 1.34 14.12
CA LEU A 725 -4.21 1.31 15.58
C LEU A 725 -4.30 -0.13 16.11
N PHE A 726 -4.89 -1.06 15.36
CA PHE A 726 -4.99 -2.46 15.78
C PHE A 726 -3.64 -3.17 15.95
N MET A 727 -2.58 -2.68 15.31
CA MET A 727 -1.23 -3.24 15.48
C MET A 727 -0.70 -3.00 16.89
N GLU A 728 -1.04 -1.85 17.48
CA GLU A 728 -0.57 -1.42 18.80
C GLU A 728 -1.59 -1.73 19.91
N PHE A 729 -2.88 -1.75 19.56
CA PHE A 729 -4.00 -1.97 20.47
C PHE A 729 -4.87 -3.16 20.02
N PRO A 730 -4.30 -4.38 19.84
CA PRO A 730 -5.04 -5.51 19.27
C PRO A 730 -6.18 -6.02 20.17
N ASN A 731 -6.07 -5.79 21.48
CA ASN A 731 -7.10 -6.13 22.47
C ASN A 731 -8.24 -5.10 22.55
N ASP A 732 -8.11 -3.96 21.88
CA ASP A 732 -9.16 -2.95 21.81
C ASP A 732 -10.05 -3.19 20.57
N PRO A 733 -11.31 -3.62 20.74
CA PRO A 733 -12.17 -3.95 19.60
C PRO A 733 -12.47 -2.75 18.71
N ASN A 734 -12.42 -1.52 19.23
CA ASN A 734 -12.70 -0.32 18.43
C ASN A 734 -11.54 -0.02 17.46
N SER A 735 -10.30 -0.37 17.84
CA SER A 735 -9.10 -0.08 17.03
C SER A 735 -9.09 -0.82 15.68
N ARG A 736 -9.80 -1.96 15.60
CA ARG A 736 -9.86 -2.87 14.45
C ARG A 736 -10.37 -2.23 13.17
N THR A 737 -11.29 -1.27 13.32
CA THR A 737 -12.01 -0.63 12.21
C THR A 737 -11.51 0.79 11.90
N ILE A 738 -10.55 1.31 12.65
CA ILE A 738 -10.06 2.68 12.47
C ILE A 738 -9.09 2.73 11.27
N ASP A 739 -9.54 3.37 10.19
CA ASP A 739 -8.75 3.62 8.97
C ASP A 739 -8.66 5.11 8.59
N LYS A 740 -9.21 6.00 9.42
CA LYS A 740 -9.13 7.47 9.28
C LYS A 740 -8.09 8.12 10.21
N GLN A 741 -7.42 7.32 11.03
CA GLN A 741 -6.33 7.71 11.92
C GLN A 741 -5.22 6.68 11.80
N PHE A 742 -4.00 7.06 12.13
CA PHE A 742 -2.88 6.13 12.16
C PHE A 742 -1.83 6.56 13.17
N LEU A 743 -0.89 5.65 13.44
CA LEU A 743 0.25 5.91 14.29
C LEU A 743 1.53 6.03 13.48
N TRP A 744 2.47 6.86 13.93
CA TRP A 744 3.89 6.66 13.68
C TRP A 744 4.50 5.89 14.85
N GLY A 745 5.00 4.69 14.55
CA GLY A 745 5.47 3.76 15.57
C GLY A 745 4.36 3.42 16.58
N SER A 746 4.72 3.27 17.84
CA SER A 746 3.79 2.97 18.95
C SER A 746 3.27 4.22 19.70
N SER A 747 3.75 5.41 19.32
CA SER A 747 3.78 6.56 20.24
C SER A 747 3.14 7.84 19.73
N LEU A 748 2.98 8.03 18.42
CA LEU A 748 2.44 9.28 17.86
C LEU A 748 1.17 9.02 17.06
N LEU A 749 0.02 9.50 17.54
CA LEU A 749 -1.30 9.34 16.91
C LEU A 749 -1.67 10.57 16.08
N ILE A 750 -1.97 10.36 14.81
CA ILE A 750 -2.34 11.38 13.83
C ILE A 750 -3.83 11.28 13.53
N SER A 751 -4.55 12.39 13.70
CA SER A 751 -6.00 12.49 13.51
C SER A 751 -6.33 13.68 12.58
N PRO A 752 -6.35 13.46 11.26
CA PRO A 752 -6.55 14.50 10.25
C PRO A 752 -8.03 14.87 10.06
N VAL A 753 -8.28 16.09 9.59
CA VAL A 753 -9.58 16.48 9.01
C VAL A 753 -9.64 15.96 7.58
N LEU A 754 -10.70 15.24 7.25
CA LEU A 754 -10.88 14.55 5.97
C LEU A 754 -12.17 14.95 5.25
N GLU A 755 -12.84 15.99 5.73
CA GLU A 755 -14.12 16.47 5.21
C GLU A 755 -14.08 17.98 5.00
N GLN A 756 -14.71 18.45 3.92
CA GLN A 756 -14.74 19.86 3.56
C GLN A 756 -15.51 20.68 4.60
N GLY A 757 -14.98 21.85 4.96
CA GLY A 757 -15.57 22.81 5.88
C GLY A 757 -15.48 22.41 7.36
N ALA A 758 -14.92 21.25 7.67
CA ALA A 758 -14.83 20.77 9.05
C ALA A 758 -13.77 21.56 9.84
N VAL A 759 -14.15 22.00 11.04
CA VAL A 759 -13.31 22.71 12.02
C VAL A 759 -13.14 21.95 13.33
N GLU A 760 -13.70 20.75 13.41
CA GLU A 760 -13.58 19.79 14.49
C GLU A 760 -13.73 18.38 13.93
N LEU A 761 -13.22 17.36 14.63
CA LEU A 761 -13.36 15.96 14.22
C LEU A 761 -13.53 15.04 15.43
N ALA A 762 -14.27 13.95 15.25
CA ALA A 762 -14.34 12.88 16.23
C ALA A 762 -13.14 11.93 16.06
N ALA A 763 -12.18 11.99 16.98
CA ALA A 763 -11.00 11.14 17.00
C ALA A 763 -11.13 10.02 18.04
N TYR A 764 -10.89 8.78 17.64
CA TYR A 764 -10.74 7.68 18.60
C TYR A 764 -9.38 7.79 19.29
N LEU A 765 -9.38 7.85 20.62
CA LEU A 765 -8.16 7.72 21.42
C LEU A 765 -8.19 6.36 22.12
N PRO A 766 -7.24 5.45 21.84
CA PRO A 766 -7.13 4.18 22.56
C PRO A 766 -6.86 4.36 24.07
N PRO A 767 -7.06 3.33 24.91
CA PRO A 767 -6.80 3.40 26.35
C PRO A 767 -5.35 3.78 26.67
N ALA A 768 -5.12 5.04 27.04
CA ALA A 768 -3.84 5.59 27.50
C ALA A 768 -4.04 7.04 27.96
N THR A 769 -2.99 7.63 28.54
CA THR A 769 -2.87 9.09 28.56
C THR A 769 -2.26 9.53 27.24
N TRP A 770 -2.91 10.46 26.56
CA TRP A 770 -2.45 11.07 25.32
C TRP A 770 -2.21 12.56 25.56
N TYR A 771 -1.11 13.10 25.07
CA TYR A 771 -0.78 14.52 25.19
C TYR A 771 -0.79 15.15 23.80
N SER A 772 -1.43 16.30 23.61
CA SER A 772 -1.28 17.04 22.36
C SER A 772 0.20 17.38 22.15
N LEU A 773 0.76 17.03 20.99
CA LEU A 773 2.16 17.35 20.67
C LEU A 773 2.39 18.87 20.63
N HIS A 774 1.35 19.66 20.30
CA HIS A 774 1.43 21.10 20.12
C HIS A 774 1.64 21.88 21.43
N ASN A 775 1.03 21.43 22.52
CA ASN A 775 1.00 22.20 23.77
C ASN A 775 1.06 21.35 25.06
N GLY A 776 1.12 20.02 24.93
CA GLY A 776 1.13 19.07 26.04
C GLY A 776 -0.19 18.90 26.79
N GLN A 777 -1.31 19.39 26.25
CA GLN A 777 -2.64 19.20 26.86
C GLN A 777 -2.95 17.70 27.03
N PRO A 778 -3.24 17.23 28.26
CA PRO A 778 -3.51 15.81 28.51
C PRO A 778 -4.95 15.41 28.18
N PHE A 779 -5.09 14.19 27.67
CA PHE A 779 -6.34 13.48 27.40
C PHE A 779 -6.26 12.09 28.03
N TYR A 780 -7.09 11.83 29.02
CA TYR A 780 -7.15 10.55 29.73
C TYR A 780 -8.21 9.67 29.10
N SER A 781 -7.82 8.88 28.10
CA SER A 781 -8.76 8.05 27.36
C SER A 781 -8.90 6.66 27.98
N LYS A 782 -10.14 6.16 28.02
CA LYS A 782 -10.46 4.76 28.34
C LYS A 782 -10.76 3.92 27.08
N GLY A 783 -10.45 4.44 25.89
CA GLY A 783 -10.87 3.86 24.61
C GLY A 783 -12.20 4.46 24.16
N GLN A 784 -12.16 5.69 23.67
CA GLN A 784 -13.37 6.45 23.32
C GLN A 784 -13.10 7.48 22.23
N PHE A 785 -14.16 7.87 21.51
CA PHE A 785 -14.12 9.02 20.60
C PHE A 785 -14.21 10.33 21.39
N LEU A 786 -13.36 11.28 21.05
CA LEU A 786 -13.40 12.66 21.55
C LEU A 786 -13.61 13.62 20.39
N LEU A 787 -14.45 14.62 20.57
CA LEU A 787 -14.59 15.74 19.64
C LEU A 787 -13.43 16.71 19.88
N LEU A 788 -12.56 16.87 18.88
CA LEU A 788 -11.36 17.69 18.97
C LEU A 788 -11.46 18.90 18.03
N PRO A 789 -11.16 20.12 18.51
CA PRO A 789 -11.01 21.28 17.64
C PRO A 789 -9.92 21.03 16.60
N ALA A 790 -10.20 21.39 15.37
CA ALA A 790 -9.31 21.26 14.23
C ALA A 790 -9.58 22.39 13.22
N PRO A 791 -9.36 23.67 13.59
CA PRO A 791 -9.43 24.78 12.65
C PRO A 791 -8.48 24.55 11.46
N LEU A 792 -8.63 25.33 10.39
CA LEU A 792 -7.94 25.09 9.11
C LEU A 792 -6.41 24.97 9.25
N ASP A 793 -5.82 25.69 10.20
CA ASP A 793 -4.38 25.68 10.48
C ASP A 793 -3.88 24.51 11.34
N THR A 794 -4.78 23.64 11.81
CA THR A 794 -4.49 22.63 12.83
C THR A 794 -4.77 21.20 12.34
N ILE A 795 -3.77 20.33 12.50
CA ILE A 795 -3.92 18.88 12.51
C ILE A 795 -3.72 18.33 13.92
N ASN A 796 -4.59 17.42 14.36
CA ASN A 796 -4.51 16.82 15.69
C ASN A 796 -3.44 15.73 15.73
N VAL A 797 -2.42 15.93 16.58
CA VAL A 797 -1.30 15.00 16.78
C VAL A 797 -1.09 14.81 18.27
N HIS A 798 -1.08 13.55 18.71
CA HIS A 798 -0.97 13.21 20.13
C HIS A 798 0.17 12.25 20.41
N VAL A 799 0.96 12.53 21.45
CA VAL A 799 2.00 11.65 21.97
C VAL A 799 1.42 10.77 23.07
N ARG A 800 1.63 9.46 22.99
CA ARG A 800 1.22 8.49 24.01
C ARG A 800 2.12 8.59 25.24
N GLY A 801 1.53 8.71 26.43
CA GLY A 801 2.26 8.64 27.70
C GLY A 801 3.08 7.36 27.81
N GLY A 802 4.28 7.46 28.38
CA GLY A 802 5.27 6.39 28.41
C GLY A 802 6.35 6.51 27.33
N HIS A 803 6.33 7.54 26.48
CA HIS A 803 7.25 7.66 25.34
C HIS A 803 8.08 8.94 25.35
N ILE A 804 9.29 8.85 24.80
CA ILE A 804 10.19 9.99 24.54
C ILE A 804 10.41 10.09 23.05
N ILE A 805 10.15 11.26 22.46
CA ILE A 805 10.29 11.52 21.03
C ILE A 805 11.53 12.41 20.81
N PRO A 806 12.57 11.91 20.10
CA PRO A 806 13.68 12.75 19.69
C PRO A 806 13.27 13.65 18.54
N GLN A 807 13.54 14.94 18.70
CA GLN A 807 13.32 15.97 17.70
C GLN A 807 14.61 16.73 17.43
N GLN A 808 14.65 17.42 16.30
CA GLN A 808 15.71 18.36 15.98
C GLN A 808 15.11 19.72 15.64
N GLU A 809 15.85 20.81 15.87
CA GLU A 809 15.43 22.11 15.37
C GLU A 809 15.42 22.05 13.82
N PRO A 810 14.27 22.34 13.18
CA PRO A 810 14.13 22.13 11.75
C PRO A 810 14.84 23.21 10.94
N ALA A 811 15.09 22.93 9.66
CA ALA A 811 15.66 23.88 8.70
C ALA A 811 15.03 23.66 7.31
N LEU A 812 15.45 24.44 6.32
CA LEU A 812 14.89 24.34 4.96
C LEU A 812 15.32 23.07 4.20
N THR A 813 16.38 22.38 4.63
CA THR A 813 16.82 21.09 4.09
C THR A 813 17.30 20.19 5.21
N THR A 814 17.29 18.87 5.02
CA THR A 814 17.89 17.94 5.98
C THR A 814 19.40 18.10 6.11
N THR A 815 20.09 18.55 5.05
CA THR A 815 21.51 18.90 5.13
C THR A 815 21.76 19.99 6.18
N ALA A 816 20.91 21.01 6.26
CA ALA A 816 20.99 22.02 7.31
C ALA A 816 20.49 21.48 8.66
N SER A 817 19.30 20.88 8.69
CA SER A 817 18.63 20.51 9.95
C SER A 817 19.43 19.49 10.76
N ARG A 818 20.15 18.56 10.09
CA ARG A 818 20.97 17.53 10.76
C ARG A 818 22.10 18.08 11.62
N ASN A 819 22.50 19.35 11.41
CA ASN A 819 23.53 20.02 12.21
C ASN A 819 22.95 20.81 13.39
N ASN A 820 21.63 20.90 13.51
CA ASN A 820 20.99 21.69 14.55
C ASN A 820 20.89 20.92 15.88
N PRO A 821 20.69 21.62 17.01
CA PRO A 821 20.45 20.99 18.31
C PRO A 821 19.24 20.06 18.32
N PHE A 822 19.32 19.00 19.12
CA PHE A 822 18.20 18.13 19.43
C PHE A 822 17.31 18.73 20.52
N PHE A 823 16.05 18.30 20.53
CA PHE A 823 15.09 18.54 21.61
C PHE A 823 14.34 17.25 21.91
N LEU A 824 13.98 17.01 23.18
CA LEU A 824 13.19 15.84 23.56
C LEU A 824 11.79 16.23 23.99
N THR A 825 10.77 15.56 23.44
CA THR A 825 9.42 15.55 23.99
C THR A 825 9.23 14.31 24.85
N VAL A 826 9.11 14.50 26.16
CA VAL A 826 9.00 13.44 27.17
C VAL A 826 7.55 13.39 27.67
N ALA A 827 6.78 12.42 27.18
CA ALA A 827 5.39 12.22 27.58
C ALA A 827 5.31 11.22 28.74
N LEU A 828 5.19 11.70 29.99
CA LEU A 828 5.15 10.81 31.15
C LEU A 828 3.88 9.95 31.16
N SER A 829 4.04 8.67 31.47
CA SER A 829 2.94 7.79 31.81
C SER A 829 2.24 8.24 33.09
N ALA A 830 1.09 7.66 33.41
CA ALA A 830 0.44 7.87 34.70
C ALA A 830 1.34 7.46 35.91
N GLY A 831 2.31 6.56 35.69
CA GLY A 831 3.30 6.15 36.68
C GLY A 831 4.54 7.07 36.73
N GLY A 832 4.58 8.15 35.96
CA GLY A 832 5.71 9.09 35.93
C GLY A 832 6.95 8.55 35.21
N TRP A 833 6.78 7.59 34.29
CA TRP A 833 7.87 7.02 33.49
C TRP A 833 7.70 7.26 31.99
N ALA A 834 8.78 7.30 31.23
CA ALA A 834 8.78 7.30 29.77
C ALA A 834 10.08 6.70 29.19
N ARG A 835 10.03 6.15 27.98
CA ARG A 835 11.20 5.62 27.27
C ARG A 835 11.18 5.99 25.79
N GLY A 836 12.35 6.18 25.21
CA GLY A 836 12.50 6.32 23.76
C GLY A 836 13.93 5.99 23.34
N ASP A 837 14.17 6.07 22.05
CA ASP A 837 15.47 5.79 21.46
C ASP A 837 15.75 6.70 20.25
N LEU A 838 17.01 6.81 19.90
CA LEU A 838 17.50 7.53 18.73
C LEU A 838 18.55 6.66 18.02
N PHE A 839 18.26 6.32 16.77
CA PHE A 839 19.26 5.83 15.83
C PHE A 839 19.83 7.00 15.02
N TRP A 840 21.16 7.09 14.93
CA TRP A 840 21.82 8.15 14.18
C TRP A 840 23.08 7.64 13.48
N ASP A 841 23.16 7.86 12.18
CA ASP A 841 24.37 7.64 11.38
C ASP A 841 24.58 8.83 10.44
N ASP A 842 25.45 8.69 9.44
CA ASP A 842 25.72 9.77 8.49
C ASP A 842 24.53 10.12 7.56
N GLY A 843 23.50 9.30 7.53
CA GLY A 843 22.27 9.53 6.79
C GLY A 843 22.26 9.00 5.36
N GLU A 844 23.34 8.41 4.84
CA GLU A 844 23.39 7.98 3.43
C GLU A 844 24.31 6.80 3.11
N THR A 845 25.27 6.47 3.95
CA THR A 845 26.18 5.34 3.70
C THR A 845 25.44 4.01 3.79
N VAL A 846 25.79 3.10 2.89
CA VAL A 846 25.21 1.75 2.84
C VAL A 846 25.69 0.92 4.02
N ASP A 847 24.87 -0.03 4.46
CA ASP A 847 25.23 -1.06 5.44
C ASP A 847 25.81 -0.53 6.78
N THR A 848 25.43 0.68 7.21
CA THR A 848 25.97 1.30 8.45
C THR A 848 25.62 0.46 9.68
N PHE A 849 24.44 -0.17 9.70
CA PHE A 849 24.02 -1.07 10.78
C PHE A 849 24.86 -2.34 10.83
N GLU A 850 24.99 -3.03 9.69
CA GLU A 850 25.77 -4.26 9.52
C GLU A 850 27.25 -4.03 9.83
N MET A 851 27.81 -2.91 9.36
CA MET A 851 29.19 -2.50 9.63
C MET A 851 29.38 -1.86 11.00
N GLN A 852 28.33 -1.80 11.83
CA GLN A 852 28.43 -1.29 13.20
C GLN A 852 28.91 0.18 13.25
N ASN A 853 28.62 0.97 12.21
CA ASN A 853 29.01 2.37 12.04
C ASN A 853 27.82 3.33 12.24
N TYR A 854 27.33 3.40 13.47
CA TYR A 854 26.21 4.27 13.87
C TYR A 854 26.29 4.60 15.36
N CYS A 855 25.54 5.61 15.78
CA CYS A 855 25.20 5.92 17.16
C CYS A 855 23.81 5.38 17.51
N TYR A 856 23.65 4.92 18.74
CA TYR A 856 22.35 4.50 19.27
C TYR A 856 22.23 4.93 20.73
N VAL A 857 21.20 5.72 21.03
CA VAL A 857 20.98 6.31 22.36
C VAL A 857 19.62 5.90 22.86
N ILE A 858 19.55 5.43 24.11
CA ILE A 858 18.29 5.21 24.82
C ILE A 858 18.05 6.39 25.75
N PHE A 859 16.81 6.87 25.78
CA PHE A 859 16.34 7.84 26.77
C PHE A 859 15.39 7.15 27.75
N SER A 860 15.54 7.42 29.04
CA SER A 860 14.59 7.01 30.06
C SER A 860 14.22 8.20 30.93
N ALA A 861 12.95 8.28 31.31
CA ALA A 861 12.46 9.21 32.30
C ALA A 861 11.81 8.42 33.43
N GLU A 862 12.30 8.56 34.65
CA GLU A 862 11.75 7.95 35.87
C GLU A 862 12.16 8.83 37.07
N GLN A 863 11.46 8.75 38.20
CA GLN A 863 11.86 9.43 39.44
C GLN A 863 12.14 10.95 39.29
N SER A 864 11.37 11.63 38.45
CA SER A 864 11.54 13.06 38.15
C SER A 864 12.88 13.44 37.51
N GLN A 865 13.47 12.53 36.72
CA GLN A 865 14.65 12.79 35.91
C GLN A 865 14.53 12.15 34.53
N VAL A 866 15.19 12.75 33.55
CA VAL A 866 15.47 12.18 32.22
C VAL A 866 16.95 11.86 32.14
N VAL A 867 17.31 10.67 31.69
CA VAL A 867 18.69 10.20 31.54
C VAL A 867 18.90 9.73 30.09
N SER A 868 20.02 10.14 29.48
CA SER A 868 20.50 9.51 28.25
C SER A 868 21.44 8.35 28.56
N ASN A 869 21.36 7.31 27.74
CA ASN A 869 22.26 6.18 27.78
C ASN A 869 22.74 5.87 26.35
N PRO A 870 23.84 6.49 25.90
CA PRO A 870 24.48 6.13 24.63
C PRO A 870 24.99 4.69 24.69
N LEU A 871 24.32 3.78 23.98
CA LEU A 871 24.70 2.37 23.91
C LEU A 871 25.82 2.13 22.89
N LYS A 872 25.88 2.98 21.86
CA LYS A 872 26.84 2.89 20.78
C LYS A 872 27.13 4.28 20.25
N LEU A 873 28.41 4.55 19.95
CA LEU A 873 28.89 5.81 19.40
C LEU A 873 29.94 5.54 18.33
N ASN A 874 29.80 6.17 17.17
CA ASN A 874 30.78 6.15 16.08
C ASN A 874 31.36 7.54 15.78
N GLY A 875 31.05 8.54 16.62
CA GLY A 875 31.44 9.94 16.44
C GLY A 875 30.41 10.83 15.72
N ALA A 876 29.35 10.27 15.13
CA ALA A 876 28.34 11.05 14.39
C ALA A 876 27.49 12.01 15.26
N LEU A 877 27.59 11.90 16.59
CA LEU A 877 26.90 12.76 17.55
C LEU A 877 27.85 13.75 18.26
N ASP A 878 29.15 13.72 18.01
CA ASP A 878 30.15 14.42 18.85
C ASP A 878 30.01 15.95 18.84
N SER A 879 29.51 16.51 17.73
CA SER A 879 29.25 17.95 17.60
C SER A 879 27.82 18.36 17.94
N LEU A 880 26.94 17.40 18.28
CA LEU A 880 25.51 17.63 18.45
C LEU A 880 25.14 17.64 19.93
N VAL A 881 24.26 18.55 20.31
CA VAL A 881 23.83 18.77 21.69
C VAL A 881 22.31 18.66 21.81
N LEU A 882 21.84 18.34 23.01
CA LEU A 882 20.48 18.59 23.44
C LEU A 882 20.35 20.07 23.81
N GLY A 883 19.58 20.81 23.03
CA GLY A 883 19.26 22.23 23.23
C GLY A 883 18.14 22.48 24.24
N GLY A 884 17.30 21.49 24.51
CA GLY A 884 16.19 21.61 25.45
C GLY A 884 15.31 20.37 25.49
N LEU A 885 14.33 20.38 26.40
CA LEU A 885 13.30 19.33 26.47
C LEU A 885 11.98 19.86 27.01
N GLN A 886 10.91 19.17 26.66
CA GLN A 886 9.59 19.37 27.24
C GLN A 886 9.14 18.09 27.94
N VAL A 887 8.68 18.20 29.17
CA VAL A 887 8.12 17.08 29.95
C VAL A 887 6.64 17.32 30.17
N PHE A 888 5.81 16.44 29.62
CA PHE A 888 4.37 16.46 29.78
C PHE A 888 3.95 15.61 30.98
N GLY A 889 2.97 16.07 31.75
CA GLY A 889 2.44 15.34 32.89
C GLY A 889 3.24 15.51 34.19
N VAL A 890 4.01 16.60 34.34
CA VAL A 890 4.72 16.91 35.58
C VAL A 890 3.70 17.41 36.63
N PRO A 891 3.52 16.72 37.77
CA PRO A 891 2.32 16.86 38.61
C PRO A 891 2.21 18.21 39.33
N SER A 892 3.33 18.84 39.66
CA SER A 892 3.40 20.13 40.34
C SER A 892 4.54 21.00 39.80
N PRO A 893 4.51 22.32 40.03
CA PRO A 893 5.61 23.21 39.64
C PRO A 893 6.93 22.78 40.29
N PRO A 894 8.01 22.58 39.52
CA PRO A 894 9.33 22.30 40.09
C PRO A 894 9.88 23.50 40.88
N ARG A 895 10.54 23.23 42.01
CA ARG A 895 11.30 24.22 42.80
C ARG A 895 12.54 24.69 42.06
N TYR A 896 13.24 23.77 41.41
CA TYR A 896 14.39 24.03 40.54
C TYR A 896 14.64 22.82 39.64
N ILE A 897 15.42 23.04 38.58
CA ILE A 897 15.85 22.03 37.60
C ILE A 897 17.37 21.88 37.70
N LEU A 898 17.87 20.65 37.60
CA LEU A 898 19.29 20.34 37.51
C LEU A 898 19.60 19.70 36.15
N ALA A 899 20.67 20.13 35.48
CA ALA A 899 21.24 19.46 34.32
C ALA A 899 22.67 19.03 34.68
N ASN A 900 22.94 17.73 34.68
CA ASN A 900 24.21 17.14 35.16
C ASN A 900 24.62 17.64 36.57
N GLY A 901 23.63 17.87 37.45
CA GLY A 901 23.84 18.37 38.81
C GLY A 901 23.89 19.90 38.94
N GLU A 902 23.97 20.64 37.84
CA GLU A 902 24.03 22.11 37.81
C GLU A 902 22.64 22.72 37.67
N LYS A 903 22.35 23.82 38.40
CA LYS A 903 21.04 24.48 38.34
C LYS A 903 20.79 25.16 37.00
N VAL A 904 19.69 24.80 36.35
CA VAL A 904 19.21 25.46 35.12
C VAL A 904 18.37 26.68 35.50
N ARG A 905 18.65 27.82 34.85
CA ARG A 905 17.94 29.09 35.09
C ARG A 905 16.70 29.25 34.20
N ASP A 906 16.79 28.78 32.96
CA ASP A 906 15.78 29.00 31.93
C ASP A 906 14.84 27.79 31.81
N PHE A 907 13.82 27.77 32.66
CA PHE A 907 12.72 26.82 32.56
C PHE A 907 11.38 27.51 32.79
N THR A 908 10.32 26.93 32.23
CA THR A 908 8.94 27.36 32.44
C THR A 908 8.08 26.17 32.84
N TYR A 909 7.06 26.42 33.65
CA TYR A 909 6.07 25.40 33.99
C TYR A 909 4.66 25.95 33.79
N ARG A 910 3.89 25.27 32.94
CA ARG A 910 2.48 25.57 32.68
C ARG A 910 1.60 24.75 33.60
N THR A 911 0.92 25.43 34.52
CA THR A 911 0.12 24.78 35.59
C THR A 911 -1.18 24.17 35.08
N ASP A 912 -1.72 24.72 33.99
CA ASP A 912 -2.92 24.29 33.26
C ASP A 912 -2.67 23.00 32.47
N THR A 913 -1.60 22.95 31.68
CA THR A 913 -1.27 21.78 30.84
C THR A 913 -0.31 20.78 31.50
N LYS A 914 0.25 21.11 32.68
CA LYS A 914 1.24 20.28 33.39
C LYS A 914 2.52 20.05 32.59
N VAL A 915 2.96 21.07 31.86
CA VAL A 915 4.14 21.01 30.99
C VAL A 915 5.30 21.76 31.61
N LEU A 916 6.41 21.06 31.82
CA LEU A 916 7.72 21.64 32.09
C LEU A 916 8.46 21.81 30.77
N ALA A 917 8.94 23.01 30.46
CA ALA A 917 9.84 23.24 29.34
C ALA A 917 11.17 23.77 29.86
N VAL A 918 12.26 23.14 29.43
CA VAL A 918 13.64 23.52 29.73
C VAL A 918 14.31 23.87 28.42
N THR A 919 14.86 25.07 28.33
CA THR A 919 15.50 25.59 27.11
C THR A 919 16.96 25.94 27.38
N SER A 920 17.70 26.28 26.33
CA SER A 920 19.09 26.75 26.43
C SER A 920 20.03 25.75 27.12
N LEU A 921 19.74 24.45 26.96
CA LEU A 921 20.67 23.39 27.31
C LEU A 921 21.79 23.30 26.27
N ALA A 922 22.90 22.69 26.66
CA ALA A 922 24.02 22.38 25.78
C ALA A 922 24.64 21.03 26.20
N LEU A 923 23.79 20.03 26.42
CA LEU A 923 24.23 18.71 26.89
C LEU A 923 24.69 17.87 25.70
N PRO A 924 25.92 17.32 25.67
CA PRO A 924 26.39 16.54 24.53
C PRO A 924 25.53 15.30 24.29
N MET A 925 25.11 15.05 23.04
CA MET A 925 24.34 13.84 22.70
C MET A 925 25.19 12.57 22.69
N SER A 926 26.51 12.72 22.61
CA SER A 926 27.51 11.66 22.68
C SER A 926 27.86 11.25 24.12
N GLU A 927 27.35 11.93 25.14
CA GLU A 927 27.64 11.63 26.54
C GLU A 927 26.36 11.27 27.32
N VAL A 928 26.56 10.61 28.46
CA VAL A 928 25.49 10.44 29.44
C VAL A 928 25.17 11.82 30.02
N PHE A 929 23.90 12.23 29.91
CA PHE A 929 23.38 13.42 30.53
C PHE A 929 22.18 13.10 31.40
N THR A 930 21.91 13.95 32.38
CA THR A 930 20.75 13.86 33.26
C THR A 930 20.09 15.24 33.39
N VAL A 931 18.77 15.29 33.24
CA VAL A 931 17.96 16.47 33.54
C VAL A 931 16.92 16.10 34.59
N GLN A 932 17.05 16.65 35.80
CA GLN A 932 16.22 16.35 36.96
C GLN A 932 15.37 17.57 37.34
N TRP A 933 14.10 17.33 37.65
CA TRP A 933 13.21 18.35 38.24
C TRP A 933 12.87 17.99 39.69
N VAL A 934 12.99 18.97 40.58
CA VAL A 934 12.72 18.77 42.01
C VAL A 934 11.39 19.42 42.37
N LEU A 935 10.44 18.63 42.87
CA LEU A 935 9.07 19.06 43.21
C LEU A 935 8.94 19.66 44.62
#